data_AF-A0A8T7C7W6-F1
#
_entry.id   AF-A0A8T7C7W6-F1
#
_cell.length_a   1.000
_cell.length_b   1.000
_cell.length_c   1.000
_cell.angle_alpha   90.00
_cell.angle_beta   90.00
_cell.angle_gamma   90.00
#
_symmetry.space_group_name_H-M   'P 1'
#
loop_
_entity.id
_entity.type
_entity.pdbx_description
1 polymer ?
#
loop_
_entity_poly.entity_id
_entity_poly.type
_entity_poly.pdbx_seq_one_letter_code
_entity_poly.pdbx_strand_id
1 'polypeptide(L)'
;MDYQELISLYADFQQWLDTARLGKERSLTDVAGKPVVAHPDYSTQAIKTRRAEIHDFHARLDTLAVHQWSVAQQAEFLAVRARIDQEHFRVNVTRPWARDPGFYVDRILRLTFAELPLAGEALSKLQAQLAAVPALMSEAPKNLTDVAADYADLALFNLSTADGVGHGFPYRATPPAGVIGWYEDLLVRASKQQPVLRDAIIEAKTAIENFNTWLRDHRSVMTGKAGVGRDNFNWYLKHVKLLPYTTDQIVVLGERELDRLWSVYALERHRNRNLPEIALPSSAEEYQRRIEQTDRHIRRFLVDEEIITIPEYIGDLETNVPWIVRDKGPNFWEQIQYRNPTPDHLHAVIPGHRFDAVVERQNPHPIRGQLTDGVRTEGWGVYLEEAMIHAGLLDDLEIGPRVRELIYLFGIFRAARMPVDVWLQQNEMTVSQAVDYWVERVPYLDPDVARVDAEIYLRRPPGYGLGYMTGMIQMQALLAERKRQLKDDFNLRNFHDTLMNAGRLPLALLRWEMTGLDNEIAGLWSREPLPSRHRTSNADIAWIASGGFCEPETVLPLPDLTFLVSNVCGFRETGNGFLTLLDTQGKTLDWRIVDELDSPVGMTLVGERLYVVDNNTVKVMRWPSYTLLETIALNTQVANDVAVASDGSIYVTDSAGHSVVRRLPDGTQYRVAGDYHFKNANGIQWHDDGLYVGGARLWRVDPDAESVEMVGPELLADIDGIEFESDGTLQITPVGGPLIRYRNDDDIEVISGKGVSSANHGYASVLQLALIPTGYDNTVIAIKVP
;
A
#
# COMPACT_ATOMS: atom_id res chain seq x y z
N MET A 1 -32.33 -0.30 -7.49
CA MET A 1 -31.50 -1.05 -8.45
C MET A 1 -30.08 -0.61 -8.15
N ASP A 2 -29.18 -1.51 -7.74
CA ASP A 2 -27.80 -1.10 -7.40
C ASP A 2 -26.84 -2.28 -7.09
N TYR A 3 -27.27 -3.30 -6.34
CA TYR A 3 -26.36 -4.39 -5.93
C TYR A 3 -25.80 -5.25 -7.08
N GLN A 4 -26.55 -5.42 -8.18
CA GLN A 4 -26.05 -6.12 -9.38
C GLN A 4 -24.92 -5.35 -10.07
N GLU A 5 -24.87 -4.03 -9.92
CA GLU A 5 -23.79 -3.20 -10.47
C GLU A 5 -22.50 -3.43 -9.69
N LEU A 6 -22.56 -3.63 -8.37
CA LEU A 6 -21.40 -4.06 -7.58
C LEU A 6 -20.86 -5.42 -8.03
N ILE A 7 -21.75 -6.40 -8.26
CA ILE A 7 -21.35 -7.73 -8.76
C ILE A 7 -20.63 -7.59 -10.10
N SER A 8 -21.20 -6.81 -11.04
CA SER A 8 -20.59 -6.58 -12.35
C SER A 8 -19.26 -5.84 -12.23
N LEU A 9 -19.18 -4.80 -11.39
CA LEU A 9 -17.96 -4.04 -11.16
C LEU A 9 -16.86 -4.93 -10.59
N TYR A 10 -17.20 -5.78 -9.62
CA TYR A 10 -16.23 -6.69 -9.05
C TYR A 10 -15.75 -7.74 -10.06
N ALA A 11 -16.64 -8.28 -10.88
CA ALA A 11 -16.28 -9.18 -11.98
C ALA A 11 -15.36 -8.48 -13.00
N ASP A 12 -15.67 -7.23 -13.39
CA ASP A 12 -14.81 -6.42 -14.26
C ASP A 12 -13.43 -6.20 -13.63
N PHE A 13 -13.38 -5.92 -12.33
CA PHE A 13 -12.13 -5.72 -11.59
C PHE A 13 -11.31 -7.01 -11.50
N GLN A 14 -11.94 -8.16 -11.29
CA GLN A 14 -11.27 -9.46 -11.32
C GLN A 14 -10.75 -9.80 -12.72
N GLN A 15 -11.55 -9.57 -13.76
CA GLN A 15 -11.13 -9.74 -15.13
C GLN A 15 -9.96 -8.80 -15.48
N TRP A 16 -10.00 -7.54 -15.04
CA TRP A 16 -8.90 -6.59 -15.17
C TRP A 16 -7.66 -7.07 -14.43
N LEU A 17 -7.80 -7.57 -13.19
CA LEU A 17 -6.71 -8.17 -12.43
C LEU A 17 -6.07 -9.35 -13.19
N ASP A 18 -6.88 -10.20 -13.82
CA ASP A 18 -6.42 -11.37 -14.57
C ASP A 18 -5.84 -11.00 -15.94
N THR A 19 -6.44 -10.05 -16.66
CA THR A 19 -6.00 -9.61 -18.00
C THR A 19 -4.81 -8.65 -17.96
N ALA A 20 -4.74 -7.75 -16.96
CA ALA A 20 -3.52 -7.02 -16.63
C ALA A 20 -2.38 -7.99 -16.23
N ARG A 21 -2.68 -9.26 -15.96
CA ARG A 21 -1.72 -10.34 -15.69
C ARG A 21 -1.57 -11.36 -16.83
N LEU A 22 -2.31 -11.26 -17.95
CA LEU A 22 -2.34 -12.27 -19.01
C LEU A 22 -2.45 -11.68 -20.43
N GLY A 23 -1.37 -11.82 -21.20
CA GLY A 23 -1.38 -11.89 -22.66
C GLY A 23 -1.33 -13.35 -23.15
N LYS A 24 -1.69 -13.61 -24.42
CA LYS A 24 -1.77 -14.97 -24.98
C LYS A 24 -0.37 -15.58 -25.24
N GLU A 25 -0.06 -16.57 -24.41
CA GLU A 25 1.02 -17.57 -24.48
C GLU A 25 2.47 -17.08 -24.35
N ARG A 26 2.92 -17.01 -23.07
CA ARG A 26 4.27 -17.25 -22.48
C ARG A 26 4.20 -16.90 -20.97
N SER A 27 3.35 -17.60 -20.21
CA SER A 27 3.08 -17.27 -18.80
C SER A 27 3.70 -18.25 -17.77
N LEU A 28 4.51 -17.74 -16.84
CA LEU A 28 4.99 -18.41 -15.62
C LEU A 28 3.87 -18.50 -14.56
N THR A 29 4.14 -19.12 -13.40
CA THR A 29 3.21 -19.13 -12.27
C THR A 29 3.91 -18.74 -10.98
N ASP A 30 3.28 -17.87 -10.18
CA ASP A 30 3.82 -17.48 -8.86
C ASP A 30 3.63 -18.59 -7.79
N VAL A 31 4.09 -18.31 -6.56
CA VAL A 31 3.94 -19.22 -5.42
C VAL A 31 2.49 -19.50 -5.02
N ALA A 32 1.52 -18.72 -5.49
CA ALA A 32 0.09 -18.94 -5.31
C ALA A 32 -0.54 -19.66 -6.52
N GLY A 33 0.26 -20.06 -7.52
CA GLY A 33 -0.21 -20.72 -8.73
C GLY A 33 -0.85 -19.78 -9.75
N LYS A 34 -0.77 -18.45 -9.56
CA LYS A 34 -1.37 -17.49 -10.47
C LYS A 34 -0.47 -17.26 -11.69
N PRO A 35 -1.04 -17.14 -12.91
CA PRO A 35 -0.25 -16.87 -14.11
C PRO A 35 0.50 -15.53 -14.05
N VAL A 36 1.64 -15.50 -14.74
CA VAL A 36 2.59 -14.39 -14.74
C VAL A 36 3.15 -14.20 -16.15
N VAL A 37 3.12 -12.99 -16.69
CA VAL A 37 3.74 -12.68 -17.99
C VAL A 37 5.28 -12.65 -17.89
N ALA A 38 5.97 -13.24 -18.87
CA ALA A 38 7.44 -13.23 -18.97
C ALA A 38 8.03 -11.85 -19.28
N HIS A 39 7.31 -11.04 -20.06
CA HIS A 39 7.63 -9.65 -20.40
C HIS A 39 6.55 -8.72 -19.82
N PRO A 40 6.47 -8.57 -18.49
CA PRO A 40 5.49 -7.66 -17.92
C PRO A 40 5.87 -6.21 -18.22
N ASP A 41 4.92 -5.44 -18.76
CA ASP A 41 5.11 -4.01 -18.97
C ASP A 41 4.89 -3.26 -17.65
N TYR A 42 6.01 -2.79 -17.06
CA TYR A 42 6.03 -1.88 -15.92
C TYR A 42 6.62 -0.52 -16.29
N SER A 43 6.58 -0.15 -17.58
CA SER A 43 6.96 1.19 -18.01
C SER A 43 6.14 2.25 -17.29
N THR A 44 6.67 3.47 -17.22
CA THR A 44 5.96 4.62 -16.65
C THR A 44 4.57 4.78 -17.26
N GLN A 45 4.43 4.56 -18.57
CA GLN A 45 3.14 4.64 -19.25
C GLN A 45 2.18 3.53 -18.79
N ALA A 46 2.63 2.28 -18.70
CA ALA A 46 1.79 1.17 -18.24
C ALA A 46 1.34 1.35 -16.78
N ILE A 47 2.21 1.89 -15.92
CA ILE A 47 1.87 2.22 -14.54
C ILE A 47 0.88 3.40 -14.49
N LYS A 48 1.07 4.45 -15.30
CA LYS A 48 0.11 5.56 -15.42
C LYS A 48 -1.27 5.06 -15.83
N THR A 49 -1.34 4.19 -16.85
CA THR A 49 -2.60 3.56 -17.28
C THR A 49 -3.24 2.76 -16.16
N ARG A 50 -2.49 1.89 -15.46
CA ARG A 50 -3.06 1.13 -14.32
C ARG A 50 -3.57 2.02 -13.21
N ARG A 51 -2.88 3.13 -12.90
CA ARG A 51 -3.36 4.10 -11.88
C ARG A 51 -4.70 4.71 -12.30
N ALA A 52 -4.85 5.10 -13.58
CA ALA A 52 -6.09 5.63 -14.11
C ALA A 52 -7.23 4.58 -14.08
N GLU A 53 -6.97 3.34 -14.48
CA GLU A 53 -7.96 2.26 -14.44
C GLU A 53 -8.43 1.95 -13.00
N ILE A 54 -7.50 1.94 -12.03
CA ILE A 54 -7.84 1.81 -10.60
C ILE A 54 -8.70 2.99 -10.12
N HIS A 55 -8.39 4.21 -10.56
CA HIS A 55 -9.19 5.39 -10.25
C HIS A 55 -10.62 5.25 -10.81
N ASP A 56 -10.77 4.75 -12.05
CA ASP A 56 -12.08 4.53 -12.66
C ASP A 56 -12.91 3.49 -11.88
N PHE A 57 -12.30 2.42 -11.38
CA PHE A 57 -13.00 1.46 -10.51
C PHE A 57 -13.52 2.12 -9.22
N HIS A 58 -12.73 3.00 -8.60
CA HIS A 58 -13.18 3.75 -7.44
C HIS A 58 -14.29 4.74 -7.78
N ALA A 59 -14.16 5.50 -8.86
CA ALA A 59 -15.18 6.44 -9.30
C ALA A 59 -16.52 5.71 -9.54
N ARG A 60 -16.49 4.51 -10.14
CA ARG A 60 -17.68 3.67 -10.28
C ARG A 60 -18.26 3.24 -8.92
N LEU A 61 -17.42 2.82 -7.96
CA LEU A 61 -17.89 2.47 -6.60
C LEU A 61 -18.56 3.66 -5.90
N ASP A 62 -18.03 4.87 -6.07
CA ASP A 62 -18.55 6.08 -5.40
C ASP A 62 -19.93 6.50 -5.91
N THR A 63 -20.38 5.98 -7.06
CA THR A 63 -21.74 6.23 -7.58
C THR A 63 -22.83 5.35 -6.96
N LEU A 64 -22.46 4.29 -6.24
CA LEU A 64 -23.41 3.31 -5.70
C LEU A 64 -24.13 3.86 -4.44
N ALA A 65 -25.45 3.72 -4.37
CA ALA A 65 -26.31 4.15 -3.27
C ALA A 65 -26.37 3.12 -2.13
N VAL A 66 -25.20 2.77 -1.59
CA VAL A 66 -24.95 1.67 -0.63
C VAL A 66 -25.78 1.76 0.66
N HIS A 67 -26.13 2.97 1.11
CA HIS A 67 -26.89 3.21 2.35
C HIS A 67 -28.28 2.55 2.38
N GLN A 68 -28.82 2.17 1.22
CA GLN A 68 -30.14 1.52 1.09
C GLN A 68 -30.07 0.00 1.12
N TRP A 69 -28.87 -0.58 1.13
CA TRP A 69 -28.67 -2.01 1.01
C TRP A 69 -28.75 -2.71 2.37
N SER A 70 -28.93 -4.03 2.36
CA SER A 70 -28.80 -4.83 3.57
C SER A 70 -27.37 -4.80 4.13
N VAL A 71 -27.21 -5.03 5.44
CA VAL A 71 -25.88 -5.08 6.08
C VAL A 71 -24.92 -6.04 5.37
N ALA A 72 -25.40 -7.22 4.94
CA ALA A 72 -24.60 -8.19 4.22
C ALA A 72 -24.05 -7.65 2.88
N GLN A 73 -24.87 -6.89 2.14
CA GLN A 73 -24.47 -6.26 0.88
C GLN A 73 -23.53 -5.07 1.12
N GLN A 74 -23.74 -4.31 2.21
CA GLN A 74 -22.83 -3.24 2.61
C GLN A 74 -21.46 -3.77 3.02
N ALA A 75 -21.42 -4.90 3.73
CA ALA A 75 -20.18 -5.61 4.05
C ALA A 75 -19.43 -6.03 2.77
N GLU A 76 -20.13 -6.58 1.78
CA GLU A 76 -19.53 -6.93 0.49
C GLU A 76 -19.00 -5.73 -0.26
N PHE A 77 -19.70 -4.59 -0.25
CA PHE A 77 -19.20 -3.34 -0.82
C PHE A 77 -17.85 -2.96 -0.21
N LEU A 78 -17.75 -2.95 1.13
CA LEU A 78 -16.51 -2.60 1.83
C LEU A 78 -15.38 -3.60 1.51
N ALA A 79 -15.71 -4.90 1.40
CA ALA A 79 -14.73 -5.92 1.02
C ALA A 79 -14.25 -5.77 -0.42
N VAL A 80 -15.14 -5.47 -1.38
CA VAL A 80 -14.78 -5.19 -2.78
C VAL A 80 -13.90 -3.95 -2.86
N ARG A 81 -14.27 -2.86 -2.17
CA ARG A 81 -13.47 -1.64 -2.11
C ARG A 81 -12.07 -1.92 -1.55
N ALA A 82 -11.96 -2.71 -0.48
CA ALA A 82 -10.68 -3.13 0.09
C ALA A 82 -9.77 -3.88 -0.90
N ARG A 83 -10.36 -4.65 -1.84
CA ARG A 83 -9.59 -5.30 -2.92
C ARG A 83 -9.03 -4.31 -3.93
N ILE A 84 -9.79 -3.27 -4.27
CA ILE A 84 -9.36 -2.22 -5.19
C ILE A 84 -8.29 -1.35 -4.51
N ASP A 85 -8.51 -0.99 -3.25
CA ASP A 85 -7.55 -0.29 -2.39
C ASP A 85 -6.24 -1.09 -2.23
N GLN A 86 -6.30 -2.42 -2.18
CA GLN A 86 -5.09 -3.25 -2.15
C GLN A 86 -4.25 -3.07 -3.42
N GLU A 87 -4.87 -3.02 -4.60
CA GLU A 87 -4.13 -2.81 -5.85
C GLU A 87 -3.67 -1.35 -5.99
N HIS A 88 -4.45 -0.39 -5.51
CA HIS A 88 -4.04 1.01 -5.39
C HIS A 88 -2.77 1.14 -4.54
N PHE A 89 -2.76 0.52 -3.37
CA PHE A 89 -1.59 0.46 -2.49
C PHE A 89 -0.43 -0.33 -3.13
N ARG A 90 -0.73 -1.41 -3.86
CA ARG A 90 0.30 -2.19 -4.54
C ARG A 90 1.04 -1.33 -5.57
N VAL A 91 0.28 -0.57 -6.36
CA VAL A 91 0.83 0.23 -7.45
C VAL A 91 1.58 1.47 -6.96
N ASN A 92 1.11 2.09 -5.87
CA ASN A 92 1.67 3.36 -5.40
C ASN A 92 2.69 3.21 -4.25
N VAL A 93 2.57 2.17 -3.41
CA VAL A 93 3.38 2.05 -2.18
C VAL A 93 4.34 0.86 -2.25
N THR A 94 3.84 -0.37 -2.32
CA THR A 94 4.71 -1.57 -2.25
C THR A 94 5.59 -1.74 -3.48
N ARG A 95 5.08 -1.41 -4.68
CA ARG A 95 5.80 -1.40 -5.95
C ARG A 95 6.77 -2.59 -6.11
N PRO A 96 6.31 -3.86 -5.91
CA PRO A 96 7.22 -4.99 -5.76
C PRO A 96 8.09 -5.22 -7.01
N TRP A 97 7.60 -4.88 -8.20
CA TRP A 97 8.37 -4.95 -9.45
C TRP A 97 9.59 -4.02 -9.48
N ALA A 98 9.56 -2.90 -8.75
CA ALA A 98 10.63 -1.91 -8.72
C ALA A 98 11.56 -2.06 -7.51
N ARG A 99 11.08 -2.71 -6.44
CA ARG A 99 11.72 -2.70 -5.13
C ARG A 99 12.22 -4.06 -4.67
N ASP A 100 11.56 -5.15 -5.08
CA ASP A 100 11.80 -6.50 -4.55
C ASP A 100 12.34 -7.43 -5.67
N PRO A 101 13.64 -7.76 -5.69
CA PRO A 101 14.17 -8.71 -6.66
C PRO A 101 13.54 -10.11 -6.49
N GLY A 102 13.12 -10.47 -5.28
CA GLY A 102 12.41 -11.70 -5.02
C GLY A 102 11.07 -11.80 -5.75
N PHE A 103 10.45 -10.66 -6.12
CA PHE A 103 9.25 -10.62 -6.96
C PHE A 103 9.44 -11.41 -8.26
N TYR A 104 10.66 -11.40 -8.81
CA TYR A 104 11.05 -12.14 -10.00
C TYR A 104 11.48 -13.56 -9.68
N VAL A 105 12.22 -13.76 -8.59
CA VAL A 105 12.76 -15.08 -8.16
C VAL A 105 11.64 -16.06 -7.77
N ASP A 106 10.61 -15.61 -7.07
CA ASP A 106 9.51 -16.47 -6.60
C ASP A 106 8.76 -17.15 -7.76
N ARG A 107 8.72 -16.52 -8.93
CA ARG A 107 7.97 -16.93 -10.13
C ARG A 107 8.61 -18.09 -10.88
N ILE A 108 9.90 -18.29 -10.70
CA ILE A 108 10.69 -19.28 -11.45
C ILE A 108 10.96 -20.54 -10.64
N LEU A 109 10.90 -20.45 -9.31
CA LEU A 109 11.13 -21.60 -8.43
C LEU A 109 10.16 -22.77 -8.71
N ARG A 110 8.86 -22.48 -8.84
CA ARG A 110 7.80 -23.50 -9.03
C ARG A 110 8.01 -24.40 -10.25
N LEU A 111 8.70 -23.92 -11.30
CA LEU A 111 8.98 -24.72 -12.50
C LEU A 111 9.84 -25.94 -12.20
N THR A 112 10.73 -25.82 -11.21
CA THR A 112 11.65 -26.89 -10.82
C THR A 112 10.96 -28.07 -10.16
N PHE A 113 9.72 -27.88 -9.69
CA PHE A 113 8.93 -28.88 -8.97
C PHE A 113 8.16 -29.82 -9.91
N ALA A 114 8.28 -29.64 -11.23
CA ALA A 114 7.67 -30.53 -12.20
C ALA A 114 8.19 -31.97 -12.03
N GLU A 115 7.26 -32.91 -11.82
CA GLU A 115 7.55 -34.35 -11.78
C GLU A 115 7.60 -34.89 -13.22
N LEU A 116 8.71 -35.55 -13.57
CA LEU A 116 9.00 -36.03 -14.92
C LEU A 116 8.80 -37.56 -15.01
N PRO A 117 8.51 -38.11 -16.21
CA PRO A 117 8.30 -37.41 -17.48
C PRO A 117 6.89 -36.82 -17.63
N LEU A 118 6.79 -35.69 -18.32
CA LEU A 118 5.54 -35.04 -18.71
C LEU A 118 5.14 -35.40 -20.15
N ALA A 119 3.85 -35.33 -20.47
CA ALA A 119 3.32 -35.52 -21.82
C ALA A 119 2.23 -34.48 -22.15
N GLY A 120 1.95 -34.33 -23.45
CA GLY A 120 0.87 -33.47 -23.96
C GLY A 120 1.00 -32.01 -23.52
N GLU A 121 -0.12 -31.41 -23.12
CA GLU A 121 -0.22 -30.01 -22.71
C GLU A 121 0.71 -29.65 -21.55
N ALA A 122 0.89 -30.55 -20.57
CA ALA A 122 1.76 -30.31 -19.42
C ALA A 122 3.23 -30.15 -19.84
N LEU A 123 3.68 -30.95 -20.82
CA LEU A 123 5.02 -30.82 -21.39
C LEU A 123 5.17 -29.50 -22.15
N SER A 124 4.23 -29.20 -23.05
CA SER A 124 4.26 -27.96 -23.84
C SER A 124 4.22 -26.72 -22.95
N LYS A 125 3.44 -26.76 -21.86
CA LYS A 125 3.37 -25.69 -20.86
C LYS A 125 4.70 -25.49 -20.15
N LEU A 126 5.33 -26.56 -19.64
CA LEU A 126 6.63 -26.44 -18.98
C LEU A 126 7.71 -25.93 -19.94
N GLN A 127 7.72 -26.39 -21.20
CA GLN A 127 8.65 -25.89 -22.22
C GLN A 127 8.48 -24.39 -22.46
N ALA A 128 7.25 -23.92 -22.64
CA ALA A 128 6.96 -22.50 -22.82
C ALA A 128 7.36 -21.67 -21.60
N GLN A 129 7.16 -22.21 -20.39
CA GLN A 129 7.54 -21.57 -19.14
C GLN A 129 9.07 -21.49 -18.96
N LEU A 130 9.81 -22.56 -19.24
CA LEU A 130 11.27 -22.55 -19.19
C LEU A 130 11.86 -21.56 -20.21
N ALA A 131 11.32 -21.54 -21.44
CA ALA A 131 11.73 -20.59 -22.48
C ALA A 131 11.41 -19.12 -22.14
N ALA A 132 10.50 -18.87 -21.19
CA ALA A 132 10.16 -17.54 -20.70
C ALA A 132 11.11 -17.03 -19.61
N VAL A 133 11.90 -17.90 -18.97
CA VAL A 133 12.79 -17.50 -17.86
C VAL A 133 13.89 -16.51 -18.30
N PRO A 134 14.62 -16.73 -19.42
CA PRO A 134 15.68 -15.81 -19.83
C PRO A 134 15.17 -14.39 -20.08
N ALA A 135 13.99 -14.27 -20.70
CA ALA A 135 13.28 -13.02 -20.90
C ALA A 135 12.99 -12.31 -19.57
N LEU A 136 12.38 -13.01 -18.60
CA LEU A 136 12.05 -12.43 -17.30
C LEU A 136 13.31 -11.93 -16.57
N MET A 137 14.39 -12.72 -16.59
CA MET A 137 15.66 -12.37 -15.93
C MET A 137 16.36 -11.18 -16.61
N SER A 138 16.19 -10.99 -17.92
CA SER A 138 16.70 -9.81 -18.62
C SER A 138 15.88 -8.54 -18.37
N GLU A 139 14.57 -8.67 -18.15
CA GLU A 139 13.69 -7.55 -17.84
C GLU A 139 13.79 -7.09 -16.38
N ALA A 140 14.12 -7.99 -15.44
CA ALA A 140 14.16 -7.67 -14.01
C ALA A 140 15.08 -6.46 -13.67
N PRO A 141 16.36 -6.42 -14.12
CA PRO A 141 17.24 -5.27 -13.87
C PRO A 141 16.71 -3.91 -14.36
N LYS A 142 15.89 -3.89 -15.42
CA LYS A 142 15.35 -2.65 -16.00
C LYS A 142 14.25 -2.05 -15.12
N ASN A 143 13.52 -2.89 -14.40
CA ASN A 143 12.40 -2.50 -13.57
C ASN A 143 12.83 -2.18 -12.13
N LEU A 144 13.85 -2.88 -11.63
CA LEU A 144 14.42 -2.77 -10.28
C LEU A 144 15.18 -1.44 -10.07
N THR A 145 14.41 -0.37 -9.86
CA THR A 145 14.88 1.03 -9.82
C THR A 145 14.94 1.64 -8.41
N ASP A 146 14.29 1.03 -7.41
CA ASP A 146 14.21 1.52 -6.02
C ASP A 146 14.39 0.33 -5.04
N VAL A 147 15.42 -0.47 -5.27
CA VAL A 147 15.60 -1.76 -4.59
C VAL A 147 15.89 -1.58 -3.10
N ALA A 148 15.11 -2.28 -2.27
CA ALA A 148 15.36 -2.30 -0.84
C ALA A 148 16.51 -3.24 -0.47
N ALA A 149 17.34 -2.84 0.51
CA ALA A 149 18.50 -3.60 0.94
C ALA A 149 18.13 -5.03 1.40
N ASP A 150 17.16 -5.14 2.31
CA ASP A 150 16.69 -6.44 2.83
C ASP A 150 16.11 -7.32 1.71
N TYR A 151 15.37 -6.75 0.75
CA TYR A 151 14.83 -7.53 -0.39
C TYR A 151 15.95 -8.07 -1.29
N ALA A 152 17.01 -7.31 -1.51
CA ALA A 152 18.16 -7.79 -2.27
C ALA A 152 18.89 -8.92 -1.55
N ASP A 153 19.11 -8.81 -0.24
CA ASP A 153 19.76 -9.85 0.57
C ASP A 153 18.95 -11.14 0.61
N LEU A 154 17.63 -11.03 0.77
CA LEU A 154 16.71 -12.17 0.71
C LEU A 154 16.74 -12.85 -0.65
N ALA A 155 16.72 -12.08 -1.74
CA ALA A 155 16.79 -12.64 -3.09
C ALA A 155 18.12 -13.37 -3.34
N LEU A 156 19.25 -12.80 -2.92
CA LEU A 156 20.57 -13.43 -3.01
C LEU A 156 20.64 -14.73 -2.21
N PHE A 157 20.09 -14.72 -0.99
CA PHE A 157 19.96 -15.90 -0.17
C PHE A 157 19.12 -16.97 -0.86
N ASN A 158 17.92 -16.62 -1.34
CA ASN A 158 17.00 -17.58 -1.96
C ASN A 158 17.53 -18.15 -3.28
N LEU A 159 18.31 -17.39 -4.04
CA LEU A 159 18.95 -17.86 -5.26
C LEU A 159 20.01 -18.94 -4.99
N SER A 160 20.69 -18.90 -3.84
CA SER A 160 21.93 -19.68 -3.63
C SER A 160 21.99 -20.54 -2.36
N THR A 161 21.09 -20.35 -1.40
CA THR A 161 21.23 -20.94 -0.05
C THR A 161 19.95 -21.59 0.49
N ALA A 162 18.76 -21.28 -0.04
CA ALA A 162 17.51 -21.84 0.51
C ALA A 162 17.56 -23.36 0.67
N ASP A 163 17.11 -23.84 1.83
CA ASP A 163 17.39 -25.14 2.45
C ASP A 163 16.19 -26.10 2.41
N GLY A 164 15.18 -25.77 1.60
CA GLY A 164 13.94 -26.53 1.49
C GLY A 164 12.97 -26.34 2.65
N VAL A 165 13.21 -25.38 3.54
CA VAL A 165 12.20 -24.88 4.48
C VAL A 165 11.36 -23.83 3.76
N GLY A 166 10.20 -24.24 3.29
CA GLY A 166 9.23 -23.31 2.71
C GLY A 166 7.96 -24.04 2.30
N HIS A 167 6.84 -23.33 2.37
CA HIS A 167 5.54 -23.90 2.07
C HIS A 167 5.45 -24.27 0.57
N GLY A 168 5.59 -25.55 0.26
CA GLY A 168 5.36 -26.11 -1.07
C GLY A 168 6.58 -26.61 -1.83
N PHE A 169 7.78 -26.70 -1.22
CA PHE A 169 8.88 -27.44 -1.83
C PHE A 169 8.54 -28.93 -1.89
N PRO A 170 8.77 -29.62 -3.03
CA PRO A 170 8.68 -31.07 -3.06
C PRO A 170 9.81 -31.65 -2.23
N TYR A 171 9.57 -32.76 -1.54
CA TYR A 171 10.59 -33.38 -0.72
C TYR A 171 11.75 -33.91 -1.57
N ARG A 172 12.98 -33.68 -1.08
CA ARG A 172 14.23 -34.27 -1.56
C ARG A 172 15.05 -34.70 -0.35
N ALA A 173 15.67 -35.88 -0.40
CA ALA A 173 16.48 -36.39 0.71
C ALA A 173 17.64 -35.46 1.08
N THR A 174 18.23 -34.81 0.06
CA THR A 174 19.13 -33.68 0.24
C THR A 174 18.53 -32.49 -0.50
N PRO A 175 18.01 -31.46 0.19
CA PRO A 175 17.44 -30.29 -0.45
C PRO A 175 18.49 -29.57 -1.33
N PRO A 176 18.16 -29.27 -2.60
CA PRO A 176 19.01 -28.43 -3.44
C PRO A 176 19.17 -27.02 -2.85
N ALA A 177 20.38 -26.46 -2.93
CA ALA A 177 20.69 -25.14 -2.39
C ALA A 177 20.16 -24.01 -3.28
N GLY A 178 19.09 -23.34 -2.82
CA GLY A 178 18.50 -22.20 -3.50
C GLY A 178 17.87 -22.53 -4.87
N VAL A 179 17.31 -21.51 -5.52
CA VAL A 179 16.68 -21.66 -6.84
C VAL A 179 17.65 -22.25 -7.86
N ILE A 180 18.93 -21.83 -7.85
CA ILE A 180 19.94 -22.35 -8.80
C ILE A 180 20.15 -23.86 -8.59
N GLY A 181 20.24 -24.32 -7.34
CA GLY A 181 20.34 -25.75 -7.03
C GLY A 181 19.11 -26.53 -7.47
N TRP A 182 17.91 -25.96 -7.33
CA TRP A 182 16.68 -26.58 -7.81
C TRP A 182 16.61 -26.73 -9.34
N TYR A 183 17.18 -25.79 -10.09
CA TYR A 183 17.35 -25.94 -11.54
C TYR A 183 18.39 -27.01 -11.89
N GLU A 184 19.45 -27.17 -11.10
CA GLU A 184 20.41 -28.28 -11.26
C GLU A 184 19.74 -29.64 -11.01
N ASP A 185 18.92 -29.77 -9.95
CA ASP A 185 18.11 -30.99 -9.70
C ASP A 185 17.20 -31.32 -10.89
N LEU A 186 16.47 -30.31 -11.40
CA LEU A 186 15.60 -30.48 -12.57
C LEU A 186 16.41 -30.91 -13.80
N LEU A 187 17.59 -30.31 -14.03
CA LEU A 187 18.47 -30.65 -15.15
C LEU A 187 18.93 -32.12 -15.08
N VAL A 188 19.33 -32.59 -13.89
CA VAL A 188 19.75 -33.98 -13.67
C VAL A 188 18.59 -34.95 -13.95
N ARG A 189 17.38 -34.65 -13.45
CA ARG A 189 16.20 -35.48 -13.71
C ARG A 189 15.82 -35.49 -15.18
N ALA A 190 15.74 -34.32 -15.81
CA ALA A 190 15.40 -34.17 -17.22
C ALA A 190 16.42 -34.87 -18.14
N SER A 191 17.73 -34.77 -17.84
CA SER A 191 18.77 -35.44 -18.64
C SER A 191 18.61 -36.97 -18.66
N LYS A 192 18.05 -37.56 -17.60
CA LYS A 192 17.81 -39.00 -17.51
C LYS A 192 16.45 -39.41 -18.08
N GLN A 193 15.41 -38.63 -17.79
CA GLN A 193 14.02 -39.05 -18.00
C GLN A 193 13.35 -38.36 -19.20
N GLN A 194 13.78 -37.15 -19.55
CA GLN A 194 13.15 -36.34 -20.60
C GLN A 194 14.13 -35.34 -21.25
N PRO A 195 15.10 -35.83 -22.07
CA PRO A 195 16.20 -35.00 -22.59
C PRO A 195 15.78 -33.79 -23.43
N VAL A 196 14.56 -33.80 -23.99
CA VAL A 196 13.99 -32.68 -24.76
C VAL A 196 13.86 -31.39 -23.95
N LEU A 197 13.85 -31.47 -22.61
CA LEU A 197 13.81 -30.29 -21.73
C LEU A 197 15.20 -29.72 -21.41
N ARG A 198 16.28 -30.45 -21.71
CA ARG A 198 17.63 -30.16 -21.23
C ARG A 198 18.10 -28.75 -21.60
N ASP A 199 18.01 -28.39 -22.88
CA ASP A 199 18.56 -27.13 -23.38
C ASP A 199 17.81 -25.92 -22.80
N ALA A 200 16.48 -26.00 -22.71
CA ALA A 200 15.66 -24.97 -22.09
C ALA A 200 15.96 -24.79 -20.59
N ILE A 201 16.25 -25.88 -19.87
CA ILE A 201 16.66 -25.81 -18.45
C ILE A 201 18.03 -25.16 -18.32
N ILE A 202 19.00 -25.51 -19.18
CA ILE A 202 20.34 -24.91 -19.18
C ILE A 202 20.26 -23.40 -19.45
N GLU A 203 19.46 -23.00 -20.44
CA GLU A 203 19.28 -21.58 -20.79
C GLU A 203 18.63 -20.80 -19.64
N ALA A 204 17.56 -21.34 -19.05
CA ALA A 204 16.90 -20.76 -17.89
C ALA A 204 17.86 -20.62 -16.69
N LYS A 205 18.60 -21.69 -16.35
CA LYS A 205 19.58 -21.68 -15.26
C LYS A 205 20.68 -20.64 -15.49
N THR A 206 21.23 -20.58 -16.70
CA THR A 206 22.26 -19.60 -17.08
C THR A 206 21.76 -18.16 -16.89
N ALA A 207 20.51 -17.88 -17.29
CA ALA A 207 19.93 -16.56 -17.09
C ALA A 207 19.76 -16.21 -15.60
N ILE A 208 19.40 -17.18 -14.76
CA ILE A 208 19.27 -17.01 -13.31
C ILE A 208 20.63 -16.76 -12.66
N GLU A 209 21.68 -17.47 -13.09
CA GLU A 209 23.05 -17.26 -12.62
C GLU A 209 23.58 -15.87 -12.99
N ASN A 210 23.29 -15.40 -14.21
CA ASN A 210 23.61 -14.05 -14.64
C ASN A 210 22.87 -13.00 -13.80
N PHE A 211 21.59 -13.21 -13.51
CA PHE A 211 20.81 -12.32 -12.65
C PHE A 211 21.34 -12.29 -11.20
N ASN A 212 21.69 -13.45 -10.63
CA ASN A 212 22.34 -13.53 -9.32
C ASN A 212 23.68 -12.77 -9.29
N THR A 213 24.47 -12.85 -10.38
CA THR A 213 25.73 -12.10 -10.51
C THR A 213 25.47 -10.59 -10.56
N TRP A 214 24.51 -10.16 -11.39
CA TRP A 214 24.10 -8.76 -11.48
C TRP A 214 23.65 -8.21 -10.11
N LEU A 215 22.83 -8.96 -9.36
CA LEU A 215 22.40 -8.57 -8.02
C LEU A 215 23.59 -8.38 -7.07
N ARG A 216 24.58 -9.29 -7.09
CA ARG A 216 25.78 -9.17 -6.25
C ARG A 216 26.59 -7.93 -6.59
N ASP A 217 26.79 -7.69 -7.88
CA ASP A 217 27.59 -6.56 -8.37
C ASP A 217 26.94 -5.20 -8.05
N HIS A 218 25.61 -5.14 -8.00
CA HIS A 218 24.86 -3.91 -7.75
C HIS A 218 24.34 -3.79 -6.31
N ARG A 219 24.58 -4.79 -5.45
CA ARG A 219 24.01 -4.83 -4.08
C ARG A 219 24.35 -3.58 -3.26
N SER A 220 25.54 -3.01 -3.43
CA SER A 220 26.01 -1.85 -2.65
C SER A 220 25.21 -0.56 -2.88
N VAL A 221 24.54 -0.42 -4.04
CA VAL A 221 23.70 0.76 -4.34
C VAL A 221 22.21 0.55 -4.02
N MET A 222 21.83 -0.67 -3.65
CA MET A 222 20.45 -1.03 -3.26
C MET A 222 20.24 -0.70 -1.77
N THR A 223 19.85 0.54 -1.50
CA THR A 223 19.76 1.10 -0.14
C THR A 223 18.35 1.48 0.29
N GLY A 224 17.34 1.14 -0.52
CA GLY A 224 15.95 1.43 -0.22
C GLY A 224 15.49 0.79 1.10
N LYS A 225 14.52 1.42 1.75
CA LYS A 225 13.80 0.85 2.90
C LYS A 225 12.85 -0.25 2.43
N ALA A 226 12.69 -1.34 3.16
CA ALA A 226 11.85 -2.46 2.70
C ALA A 226 10.38 -2.32 3.10
N GLY A 227 10.14 -1.93 4.36
CA GLY A 227 8.80 -1.68 4.90
C GLY A 227 8.13 -0.44 4.30
N VAL A 228 6.80 -0.40 4.39
CA VAL A 228 5.97 0.66 3.81
C VAL A 228 5.92 1.94 4.64
N GLY A 229 6.41 1.92 5.88
CA GLY A 229 6.36 3.02 6.83
C GLY A 229 5.04 3.06 7.62
N ARG A 230 5.05 3.75 8.76
CA ARG A 230 3.96 3.76 9.75
C ARG A 230 2.62 4.22 9.19
N ASP A 231 2.57 5.36 8.52
CA ASP A 231 1.30 5.96 8.07
C ASP A 231 0.67 5.12 6.95
N ASN A 232 1.47 4.71 5.97
CA ASN A 232 1.04 3.78 4.94
C ASN A 232 0.58 2.45 5.52
N PHE A 233 1.25 1.96 6.58
CA PHE A 233 0.84 0.70 7.19
C PHE A 233 -0.48 0.84 7.95
N ASN A 234 -0.68 1.91 8.72
CA ASN A 234 -1.98 2.20 9.35
C ASN A 234 -3.09 2.36 8.31
N TRP A 235 -2.82 3.05 7.20
CA TRP A 235 -3.76 3.15 6.08
C TRP A 235 -4.09 1.75 5.53
N TYR A 236 -3.09 0.90 5.33
CA TYR A 236 -3.28 -0.46 4.82
C TYR A 236 -4.10 -1.33 5.77
N LEU A 237 -3.83 -1.27 7.08
CA LEU A 237 -4.60 -2.01 8.08
C LEU A 237 -6.07 -1.57 8.09
N LYS A 238 -6.34 -0.27 7.97
CA LYS A 238 -7.68 0.30 7.96
C LYS A 238 -8.44 0.02 6.66
N HIS A 239 -7.85 0.31 5.50
CA HIS A 239 -8.56 0.32 4.22
C HIS A 239 -8.49 -1.01 3.45
N VAL A 240 -7.44 -1.81 3.68
CA VAL A 240 -7.26 -3.08 2.97
C VAL A 240 -7.57 -4.28 3.86
N LYS A 241 -7.04 -4.31 5.08
CA LYS A 241 -7.32 -5.41 6.03
C LYS A 241 -8.61 -5.21 6.82
N LEU A 242 -9.18 -4.00 6.80
CA LEU A 242 -10.37 -3.60 7.55
C LEU A 242 -10.26 -3.93 9.05
N LEU A 243 -9.08 -3.71 9.63
CA LEU A 243 -8.85 -3.93 11.05
C LEU A 243 -9.27 -2.70 11.87
N PRO A 244 -9.86 -2.89 13.06
CA PRO A 244 -10.23 -1.80 13.95
C PRO A 244 -9.05 -1.31 14.82
N TYR A 245 -7.82 -1.64 14.45
CA TYR A 245 -6.62 -1.40 15.27
C TYR A 245 -5.55 -0.62 14.50
N THR A 246 -4.88 0.29 15.20
CA THR A 246 -3.64 0.91 14.72
C THR A 246 -2.44 -0.02 14.95
N THR A 247 -1.31 0.30 14.33
CA THR A 247 -0.04 -0.40 14.54
C THR A 247 0.38 -0.44 16.01
N ASP A 248 0.22 0.66 16.76
CA ASP A 248 0.57 0.70 18.19
C ASP A 248 -0.32 -0.22 19.02
N GLN A 249 -1.63 -0.24 18.75
CA GLN A 249 -2.56 -1.13 19.44
C GLN A 249 -2.24 -2.59 19.15
N ILE A 250 -1.87 -2.91 17.90
CA ILE A 250 -1.42 -4.25 17.51
C ILE A 250 -0.16 -4.67 18.25
N VAL A 251 0.82 -3.78 18.42
CA VAL A 251 2.03 -4.10 19.20
C VAL A 251 1.66 -4.43 20.65
N VAL A 252 0.86 -3.57 21.30
CA VAL A 252 0.41 -3.80 22.69
C VAL A 252 -0.35 -5.12 22.84
N LEU A 253 -1.25 -5.43 21.89
CA LEU A 253 -1.99 -6.69 21.89
C LEU A 253 -1.08 -7.90 21.68
N GLY A 254 -0.11 -7.79 20.76
CA GLY A 254 0.84 -8.86 20.47
C GLY A 254 1.76 -9.18 21.65
N GLU A 255 2.30 -8.14 22.29
CA GLU A 255 3.12 -8.29 23.51
C GLU A 255 2.31 -8.91 24.65
N ARG A 256 1.07 -8.45 24.86
CA ARG A 256 0.16 -9.03 25.86
C ARG A 256 -0.09 -10.52 25.60
N GLU A 257 -0.37 -10.89 24.36
CA GLU A 257 -0.61 -12.30 24.02
C GLU A 257 0.64 -13.15 24.20
N LEU A 258 1.81 -12.62 23.85
CA LEU A 258 3.08 -13.31 24.04
C LEU A 258 3.32 -13.61 25.53
N ASP A 259 3.14 -12.61 26.40
CA ASP A 259 3.26 -12.75 27.85
C ASP A 259 2.23 -13.73 28.42
N ARG A 260 0.97 -13.65 27.96
CA ARG A 260 -0.10 -14.55 28.38
C ARG A 260 0.25 -15.99 28.05
N LEU A 261 0.65 -16.27 26.81
CA LEU A 261 0.94 -17.62 26.34
C LEU A 261 2.16 -18.21 27.05
N TRP A 262 3.20 -17.39 27.30
CA TRP A 262 4.33 -17.81 28.12
C TRP A 262 3.95 -18.11 29.57
N SER A 263 3.08 -17.28 30.16
CA SER A 263 2.57 -17.51 31.51
C SER A 263 1.80 -18.83 31.60
N VAL A 264 0.87 -19.07 30.67
CA VAL A 264 0.08 -20.30 30.64
C VAL A 264 0.96 -21.51 30.36
N TYR A 265 1.89 -21.42 29.41
CA TYR A 265 2.85 -22.48 29.12
C TYR A 265 3.67 -22.85 30.36
N ALA A 266 4.19 -21.86 31.11
CA ALA A 266 4.92 -22.11 32.35
C ALA A 266 4.07 -22.85 33.41
N LEU A 267 2.79 -22.47 33.55
CA LEU A 267 1.85 -23.12 34.47
C LEU A 267 1.54 -24.56 34.05
N GLU A 268 1.33 -24.83 32.77
CA GLU A 268 1.11 -26.19 32.26
C GLU A 268 2.36 -27.05 32.45
N ARG A 269 3.55 -26.52 32.12
CA ARG A 269 4.83 -27.21 32.38
C ARG A 269 4.99 -27.54 33.86
N HIS A 270 4.62 -26.63 34.76
CA HIS A 270 4.63 -26.90 36.20
C HIS A 270 3.63 -28.01 36.57
N ARG A 271 2.38 -27.92 36.09
CA ARG A 271 1.33 -28.92 36.34
C ARG A 271 1.77 -30.32 35.88
N ASN A 272 2.42 -30.39 34.73
CA ASN A 272 2.74 -31.63 34.01
C ASN A 272 4.15 -32.16 34.29
N ARG A 273 4.90 -31.54 35.21
CA ARG A 273 6.32 -31.85 35.50
C ARG A 273 6.65 -33.33 35.78
N ASN A 274 5.67 -34.11 36.20
CA ASN A 274 5.83 -35.54 36.51
C ASN A 274 5.36 -36.47 35.37
N LEU A 275 4.83 -35.93 34.28
CA LEU A 275 4.43 -36.70 33.10
C LEU A 275 5.65 -36.94 32.19
N PRO A 276 5.70 -38.04 31.43
CA PRO A 276 6.74 -38.22 30.41
C PRO A 276 6.63 -37.15 29.30
N GLU A 277 7.75 -36.85 28.64
CA GLU A 277 7.75 -36.04 27.42
C GLU A 277 7.25 -36.87 26.23
N ILE A 278 6.61 -36.22 25.25
CA ILE A 278 6.21 -36.89 24.02
C ILE A 278 7.45 -37.12 23.15
N ALA A 279 7.78 -38.38 22.89
CA ALA A 279 8.88 -38.76 22.01
C ALA A 279 8.54 -38.47 20.54
N LEU A 280 9.58 -38.13 19.77
CA LEU A 280 9.50 -38.14 18.31
C LEU A 280 9.19 -39.58 17.82
N PRO A 281 8.42 -39.72 16.74
CA PRO A 281 8.13 -41.02 16.15
C PRO A 281 9.42 -41.58 15.54
N SER A 282 9.53 -42.90 15.58
CA SER A 282 10.70 -43.66 15.11
C SER A 282 10.66 -43.96 13.62
N SER A 283 9.50 -43.81 12.97
CA SER A 283 9.32 -44.09 11.54
C SER A 283 8.18 -43.28 10.92
N ALA A 284 8.17 -43.23 9.58
CA ALA A 284 7.10 -42.62 8.80
C ALA A 284 5.74 -43.28 9.07
N GLU A 285 5.71 -44.61 9.21
CA GLU A 285 4.50 -45.38 9.49
C GLU A 285 3.95 -45.08 10.88
N GLU A 286 4.83 -44.85 11.87
CA GLU A 286 4.40 -44.43 13.19
C GLU A 286 3.77 -43.03 13.15
N TYR A 287 4.41 -42.08 12.46
CA TYR A 287 3.87 -40.73 12.30
C TYR A 287 2.53 -40.72 11.56
N GLN A 288 2.42 -41.50 10.47
CA GLN A 288 1.17 -41.66 9.72
C GLN A 288 0.04 -42.21 10.60
N ARG A 289 0.33 -43.20 11.45
CA ARG A 289 -0.66 -43.68 12.45
C ARG A 289 -1.09 -42.59 13.43
N ARG A 290 -0.16 -41.74 13.89
CA ARG A 290 -0.50 -40.60 14.77
C ARG A 290 -1.44 -39.61 14.06
N ILE A 291 -1.20 -39.33 12.77
CA ILE A 291 -2.07 -38.48 11.94
C ILE A 291 -3.48 -39.08 11.87
N GLU A 292 -3.59 -40.34 11.47
CA GLU A 292 -4.89 -41.00 11.31
C GLU A 292 -5.68 -41.11 12.62
N GLN A 293 -4.98 -41.34 13.74
CA GLN A 293 -5.60 -41.34 15.07
C GLN A 293 -6.09 -39.94 15.45
N THR A 294 -5.29 -38.91 15.18
CA THR A 294 -5.64 -37.51 15.44
C THR A 294 -6.85 -37.08 14.62
N ASP A 295 -6.89 -37.39 13.33
CA ASP A 295 -8.02 -37.05 12.45
C ASP A 295 -9.33 -37.68 12.91
N ARG A 296 -9.32 -39.00 13.20
CA ARG A 296 -10.49 -39.70 13.74
C ARG A 296 -10.96 -39.11 15.06
N HIS A 297 -10.02 -38.78 15.94
CA HIS A 297 -10.34 -38.18 17.23
C HIS A 297 -11.01 -36.82 17.08
N ILE A 298 -10.40 -35.92 16.30
CA ILE A 298 -10.94 -34.57 16.06
C ILE A 298 -12.31 -34.66 15.39
N ARG A 299 -12.49 -35.46 14.34
CA ARG A 299 -13.79 -35.59 13.66
C ARG A 299 -14.89 -36.06 14.60
N ARG A 300 -14.60 -37.06 15.44
CA ARG A 300 -15.53 -37.55 16.46
C ARG A 300 -15.87 -36.43 17.45
N PHE A 301 -14.85 -35.77 18.01
CA PHE A 301 -15.04 -34.66 18.96
C PHE A 301 -15.92 -33.54 18.38
N LEU A 302 -15.68 -33.12 17.13
CA LEU A 302 -16.45 -32.06 16.49
C LEU A 302 -17.94 -32.40 16.38
N VAL A 303 -18.27 -33.67 16.15
CA VAL A 303 -19.65 -34.16 16.04
C VAL A 303 -20.27 -34.35 17.42
N ASP A 304 -19.59 -35.07 18.31
CA ASP A 304 -20.11 -35.47 19.62
C ASP A 304 -20.34 -34.24 20.53
N GLU A 305 -19.44 -33.26 20.50
CA GLU A 305 -19.54 -32.02 21.29
C GLU A 305 -20.25 -30.88 20.54
N GLU A 306 -20.88 -31.18 19.40
CA GLU A 306 -21.60 -30.21 18.57
C GLU A 306 -20.81 -28.91 18.33
N ILE A 307 -19.56 -29.04 17.90
CA ILE A 307 -18.68 -27.89 17.67
C ILE A 307 -19.05 -27.18 16.37
N ILE A 308 -19.20 -27.92 15.27
CA ILE A 308 -19.48 -27.41 13.93
C ILE A 308 -20.11 -28.52 13.08
N THR A 309 -20.97 -28.16 12.13
CA THR A 309 -21.49 -29.15 11.18
C THR A 309 -20.39 -29.57 10.21
N ILE A 310 -20.25 -30.88 9.97
CA ILE A 310 -19.34 -31.43 8.95
C ILE A 310 -20.19 -31.96 7.79
N PRO A 311 -20.33 -31.21 6.67
CA PRO A 311 -21.06 -31.68 5.50
C PRO A 311 -20.41 -32.92 4.86
N GLU A 312 -21.22 -33.79 4.25
CA GLU A 312 -20.74 -35.01 3.59
C GLU A 312 -19.70 -34.73 2.49
N TYR A 313 -19.81 -33.59 1.80
CA TYR A 313 -18.90 -33.21 0.72
C TYR A 313 -17.49 -32.83 1.18
N ILE A 314 -17.23 -32.70 2.48
CA ILE A 314 -15.90 -32.39 3.02
C ILE A 314 -14.93 -33.54 2.73
N GLY A 315 -15.39 -34.79 2.85
CA GLY A 315 -14.58 -35.98 2.62
C GLY A 315 -13.29 -36.04 3.45
N ASP A 316 -12.29 -36.71 2.88
CA ASP A 316 -10.95 -36.85 3.44
C ASP A 316 -10.08 -35.64 3.07
N LEU A 317 -9.25 -35.20 4.02
CA LEU A 317 -8.38 -34.05 3.87
C LEU A 317 -6.95 -34.45 4.23
N GLU A 318 -5.98 -34.07 3.40
CA GLU A 318 -4.56 -34.37 3.65
C GLU A 318 -3.97 -33.44 4.72
N THR A 319 -2.86 -33.85 5.33
CA THR A 319 -2.10 -33.04 6.31
C THR A 319 -1.04 -32.16 5.65
N ASN A 320 -0.47 -31.21 6.41
CA ASN A 320 0.51 -30.26 5.88
C ASN A 320 1.97 -30.71 5.98
N VAL A 321 2.35 -31.44 7.03
CA VAL A 321 3.75 -31.84 7.23
C VAL A 321 3.96 -33.31 6.85
N PRO A 322 4.61 -33.59 5.71
CA PRO A 322 5.02 -34.94 5.36
C PRO A 322 6.18 -35.41 6.23
N TRP A 323 6.44 -36.72 6.23
CA TRP A 323 7.62 -37.28 6.91
C TRP A 323 8.91 -36.97 6.13
N ILE A 324 9.74 -36.13 6.71
CA ILE A 324 11.03 -35.65 6.21
C ILE A 324 12.11 -35.99 7.24
N VAL A 325 13.18 -36.65 6.80
CA VAL A 325 14.37 -36.88 7.62
C VAL A 325 15.44 -35.85 7.22
N ARG A 326 15.87 -35.05 8.18
CA ARG A 326 16.85 -33.97 7.97
C ARG A 326 18.15 -34.27 8.70
N ASP A 327 19.27 -33.89 8.09
CA ASP A 327 20.62 -34.07 8.67
C ASP A 327 20.79 -33.36 10.02
N LYS A 328 20.17 -32.19 10.20
CA LYS A 328 20.21 -31.38 11.44
C LYS A 328 19.09 -31.70 12.44
N GLY A 329 18.25 -32.70 12.14
CA GLY A 329 17.02 -32.97 12.89
C GLY A 329 15.83 -32.13 12.42
N PRO A 330 14.64 -32.36 13.01
CA PRO A 330 13.41 -31.72 12.57
C PRO A 330 13.40 -30.21 12.85
N ASN A 331 12.84 -29.44 11.91
CA ASN A 331 12.61 -28.00 12.05
C ASN A 331 11.48 -27.71 13.06
N PHE A 332 11.19 -26.43 13.35
CA PHE A 332 10.13 -26.03 14.28
C PHE A 332 8.79 -26.77 14.08
N TRP A 333 8.28 -26.78 12.84
CA TRP A 333 6.99 -27.38 12.50
C TRP A 333 7.01 -28.89 12.73
N GLU A 334 8.06 -29.55 12.27
CA GLU A 334 8.27 -30.99 12.39
C GLU A 334 8.45 -31.41 13.87
N GLN A 335 9.16 -30.62 14.68
CA GLN A 335 9.32 -30.90 16.12
C GLN A 335 7.98 -31.02 16.81
N ILE A 336 7.04 -30.14 16.48
CA ILE A 336 5.73 -30.11 17.14
C ILE A 336 4.82 -31.19 16.54
N GLN A 337 4.68 -31.22 15.22
CA GLN A 337 3.72 -32.10 14.56
C GLN A 337 4.12 -33.58 14.64
N TYR A 338 5.40 -33.91 14.56
CA TYR A 338 5.85 -35.29 14.72
C TYR A 338 5.52 -35.83 16.11
N ARG A 339 5.67 -35.00 17.16
CA ARG A 339 5.28 -35.38 18.53
C ARG A 339 3.79 -35.62 18.60
N ASN A 340 2.99 -34.66 18.18
CA ASN A 340 1.56 -34.86 18.06
C ASN A 340 0.97 -33.96 16.96
N PRO A 341 0.21 -34.52 15.99
CA PRO A 341 -0.35 -33.72 14.90
C PRO A 341 -1.45 -32.73 15.33
N THR A 342 -2.07 -32.89 16.50
CA THR A 342 -3.27 -32.13 16.92
C THR A 342 -3.15 -30.62 16.74
N PRO A 343 -2.05 -29.93 17.12
CA PRO A 343 -1.94 -28.48 16.98
C PRO A 343 -2.16 -28.00 15.54
N ASP A 344 -1.48 -28.61 14.57
CA ASP A 344 -1.62 -28.23 13.16
C ASP A 344 -2.87 -28.85 12.51
N HIS A 345 -3.31 -30.03 12.95
CA HIS A 345 -4.47 -30.70 12.36
C HIS A 345 -5.75 -29.88 12.54
N LEU A 346 -5.92 -29.23 13.70
CA LEU A 346 -7.02 -28.30 13.95
C LEU A 346 -6.94 -27.06 13.06
N HIS A 347 -5.75 -26.46 12.96
CA HIS A 347 -5.52 -25.21 12.25
C HIS A 347 -5.61 -25.38 10.74
N ALA A 348 -4.97 -26.42 10.21
CA ALA A 348 -4.78 -26.61 8.79
C ALA A 348 -5.78 -27.56 8.13
N VAL A 349 -6.29 -28.56 8.86
CA VAL A 349 -7.01 -29.68 8.24
C VAL A 349 -8.50 -29.57 8.53
N ILE A 350 -8.93 -29.97 9.72
CA ILE A 350 -10.34 -30.03 10.10
C ILE A 350 -10.54 -29.60 11.56
N PRO A 351 -11.43 -28.64 11.86
CA PRO A 351 -12.26 -27.85 10.94
C PRO A 351 -11.56 -26.59 10.38
N GLY A 352 -10.22 -26.57 10.36
CA GLY A 352 -9.40 -25.44 9.91
C GLY A 352 -9.35 -25.19 8.40
N HIS A 353 -8.18 -24.78 7.91
CA HIS A 353 -8.01 -24.21 6.56
C HIS A 353 -8.56 -25.05 5.41
N ARG A 354 -8.29 -26.37 5.39
CA ARG A 354 -8.74 -27.25 4.31
C ARG A 354 -10.26 -27.44 4.34
N PHE A 355 -10.83 -27.69 5.51
CA PHE A 355 -12.29 -27.72 5.70
C PHE A 355 -12.94 -26.43 5.20
N ASP A 356 -12.47 -25.29 5.69
CA ASP A 356 -13.02 -23.97 5.37
C ASP A 356 -12.86 -23.64 3.88
N ALA A 357 -11.78 -24.09 3.22
CA ALA A 357 -11.57 -23.90 1.79
C ALA A 357 -12.51 -24.77 0.95
N VAL A 358 -12.86 -25.97 1.42
CA VAL A 358 -13.90 -26.80 0.76
C VAL A 358 -15.25 -26.12 0.90
N VAL A 359 -15.58 -25.57 2.06
CA VAL A 359 -16.82 -24.82 2.29
C VAL A 359 -16.90 -23.57 1.40
N GLU A 360 -15.83 -22.77 1.33
CA GLU A 360 -15.77 -21.57 0.49
C GLU A 360 -16.04 -21.89 -1.00
N ARG A 361 -15.45 -22.97 -1.54
CA ARG A 361 -15.66 -23.38 -2.94
C ARG A 361 -17.11 -23.77 -3.25
N GLN A 362 -17.91 -24.05 -2.23
CA GLN A 362 -19.34 -24.36 -2.37
C GLN A 362 -20.22 -23.11 -2.13
N ASN A 363 -19.65 -21.95 -1.84
CA ASN A 363 -20.41 -20.74 -1.57
C ASN A 363 -21.01 -20.18 -2.89
N PRO A 364 -22.34 -20.21 -3.06
CA PRO A 364 -22.98 -19.80 -4.32
C PRO A 364 -23.02 -18.27 -4.48
N HIS A 365 -22.58 -17.52 -3.48
CA HIS A 365 -22.70 -16.08 -3.45
C HIS A 365 -21.68 -15.43 -4.42
N PRO A 366 -22.11 -14.55 -5.34
CA PRO A 366 -21.29 -14.10 -6.48
C PRO A 366 -20.02 -13.35 -6.07
N ILE A 367 -20.08 -12.56 -4.99
CA ILE A 367 -18.93 -11.81 -4.45
C ILE A 367 -18.15 -12.66 -3.44
N ARG A 368 -18.80 -13.12 -2.35
CA ARG A 368 -18.17 -13.89 -1.27
C ARG A 368 -17.50 -15.20 -1.72
N GLY A 369 -18.04 -15.90 -2.72
CA GLY A 369 -17.43 -17.12 -3.26
C GLY A 369 -16.12 -16.87 -4.02
N GLN A 370 -15.75 -15.61 -4.25
CA GLN A 370 -14.54 -15.22 -4.96
C GLN A 370 -13.61 -14.30 -4.14
N LEU A 371 -13.99 -14.01 -2.90
CA LEU A 371 -13.23 -13.18 -1.97
C LEU A 371 -12.70 -14.02 -0.81
N THR A 372 -11.41 -13.88 -0.56
CA THR A 372 -10.74 -14.52 0.58
C THR A 372 -9.97 -13.47 1.38
N ASP A 373 -10.32 -13.28 2.65
CA ASP A 373 -9.53 -12.51 3.61
C ASP A 373 -8.58 -13.41 4.41
N GLY A 374 -7.31 -13.00 4.44
CA GLY A 374 -6.25 -13.75 5.12
C GLY A 374 -6.33 -13.66 6.65
N VAL A 375 -6.79 -12.52 7.19
CA VAL A 375 -6.90 -12.35 8.66
C VAL A 375 -8.03 -13.22 9.21
N ARG A 376 -9.18 -13.28 8.52
CA ARG A 376 -10.27 -14.21 8.82
C ARG A 376 -9.77 -15.65 8.76
N THR A 377 -9.09 -16.02 7.67
CA THR A 377 -8.63 -17.40 7.45
C THR A 377 -7.67 -17.84 8.55
N GLU A 378 -6.57 -17.11 8.76
CA GLU A 378 -5.61 -17.45 9.82
C GLU A 378 -6.20 -17.31 11.21
N GLY A 379 -7.01 -16.27 11.46
CA GLY A 379 -7.70 -16.06 12.73
C GLY A 379 -8.60 -17.22 13.13
N TRP A 380 -9.33 -17.81 12.17
CA TRP A 380 -10.13 -19.02 12.39
C TRP A 380 -9.28 -20.20 12.83
N GLY A 381 -8.20 -20.48 12.09
CA GLY A 381 -7.29 -21.58 12.42
C GLY A 381 -6.68 -21.44 13.81
N VAL A 382 -6.19 -20.25 14.16
CA VAL A 382 -5.58 -20.00 15.47
C VAL A 382 -6.61 -20.01 16.61
N TYR A 383 -7.81 -19.49 16.37
CA TYR A 383 -8.90 -19.56 17.33
C TYR A 383 -9.23 -21.00 17.72
N LEU A 384 -9.28 -21.92 16.74
CA LEU A 384 -9.60 -23.33 16.99
C LEU A 384 -8.61 -23.99 17.94
N GLU A 385 -7.32 -23.66 17.84
CA GLU A 385 -6.29 -24.33 18.63
C GLU A 385 -6.52 -24.20 20.13
N GLU A 386 -6.75 -23.00 20.65
CA GLU A 386 -7.01 -22.79 22.09
C GLU A 386 -8.48 -23.03 22.44
N ALA A 387 -9.42 -22.64 21.58
CA ALA A 387 -10.85 -22.81 21.85
C ALA A 387 -11.24 -24.29 22.02
N MET A 388 -10.68 -25.19 21.20
CA MET A 388 -11.00 -26.62 21.27
C MET A 388 -10.41 -27.28 22.52
N ILE A 389 -9.28 -26.79 23.04
CA ILE A 389 -8.78 -27.21 24.36
C ILE A 389 -9.81 -26.89 25.44
N HIS A 390 -10.37 -25.68 25.42
CA HIS A 390 -11.38 -25.27 26.40
C HIS A 390 -12.72 -25.97 26.22
N ALA A 391 -13.01 -26.44 25.00
CA ALA A 391 -14.19 -27.25 24.70
C ALA A 391 -14.00 -28.75 25.02
N GLY A 392 -12.85 -29.17 25.56
CA GLY A 392 -12.64 -30.53 26.07
C GLY A 392 -11.95 -31.50 25.10
N LEU A 393 -11.40 -31.03 23.96
CA LEU A 393 -10.78 -31.89 22.94
C LEU A 393 -9.70 -32.84 23.48
N LEU A 394 -9.01 -32.43 24.55
CA LEU A 394 -7.88 -33.16 25.10
C LEU A 394 -8.22 -33.95 26.37
N ASP A 395 -9.47 -33.88 26.85
CA ASP A 395 -9.83 -34.38 28.18
C ASP A 395 -9.88 -35.90 28.26
N ASP A 396 -10.16 -36.59 27.14
CA ASP A 396 -10.16 -38.05 27.02
C ASP A 396 -8.82 -38.64 26.55
N LEU A 397 -7.81 -37.78 26.30
CA LEU A 397 -6.49 -38.21 25.86
C LEU A 397 -5.50 -38.29 27.03
N GLU A 398 -4.91 -39.46 27.27
CA GLU A 398 -3.88 -39.65 28.31
C GLU A 398 -2.69 -38.69 28.13
N ILE A 399 -2.28 -38.48 26.88
CA ILE A 399 -1.21 -37.55 26.50
C ILE A 399 -1.68 -36.07 26.42
N GLY A 400 -2.98 -35.82 26.58
CA GLY A 400 -3.63 -34.52 26.42
C GLY A 400 -2.92 -33.37 27.13
N PRO A 401 -2.48 -33.51 28.40
CA PRO A 401 -1.74 -32.46 29.09
C PRO A 401 -0.44 -32.03 28.37
N ARG A 402 0.28 -32.98 27.77
CA ARG A 402 1.49 -32.68 26.99
C ARG A 402 1.18 -32.13 25.59
N VAL A 403 0.06 -32.54 24.98
CA VAL A 403 -0.38 -31.96 23.70
C VAL A 403 -0.75 -30.48 23.87
N ARG A 404 -1.37 -30.12 25.00
CA ARG A 404 -1.68 -28.72 25.34
C ARG A 404 -0.44 -27.82 25.34
N GLU A 405 0.68 -28.31 25.86
CA GLU A 405 1.97 -27.59 25.84
C GLU A 405 2.45 -27.31 24.40
N LEU A 406 2.28 -28.25 23.48
CA LEU A 406 2.63 -28.09 22.07
C LEU A 406 1.77 -27.02 21.37
N ILE A 407 0.47 -26.96 21.70
CA ILE A 407 -0.42 -25.91 21.18
C ILE A 407 0.04 -24.52 21.66
N TYR A 408 0.43 -24.40 22.93
CA TYR A 408 0.95 -23.12 23.42
C TYR A 408 2.29 -22.72 22.77
N LEU A 409 3.15 -23.66 22.39
CA LEU A 409 4.36 -23.34 21.61
C LEU A 409 4.03 -22.79 20.22
N PHE A 410 3.01 -23.34 19.54
CA PHE A 410 2.46 -22.78 18.30
C PHE A 410 1.96 -21.34 18.51
N GLY A 411 1.16 -21.13 19.57
CA GLY A 411 0.68 -19.82 19.97
C GLY A 411 1.80 -18.83 20.23
N ILE A 412 2.83 -19.22 21.00
CA ILE A 412 3.98 -18.35 21.34
C ILE A 412 4.68 -17.87 20.07
N PHE A 413 4.90 -18.74 19.09
CA PHE A 413 5.49 -18.31 17.83
C PHE A 413 4.59 -17.31 17.09
N ARG A 414 3.27 -17.54 17.04
CA ARG A 414 2.32 -16.59 16.40
C ARG A 414 2.25 -15.25 17.11
N ALA A 415 2.25 -15.26 18.44
CA ALA A 415 2.28 -14.06 19.27
C ALA A 415 3.55 -13.24 19.04
N ALA A 416 4.71 -13.90 19.01
CA ALA A 416 5.99 -13.24 18.77
C ALA A 416 6.09 -12.60 17.36
N ARG A 417 5.36 -13.15 16.37
CA ARG A 417 5.34 -12.62 15.00
C ARG A 417 4.55 -11.33 14.85
N MET A 418 3.52 -11.13 15.67
CA MET A 418 2.60 -10.00 15.58
C MET A 418 3.29 -8.62 15.70
N PRO A 419 4.09 -8.33 16.74
CA PRO A 419 4.79 -7.05 16.84
C PRO A 419 5.93 -6.94 15.81
N VAL A 420 6.61 -8.04 15.48
CA VAL A 420 7.71 -8.03 14.50
C VAL A 420 7.23 -7.70 13.09
N ASP A 421 6.05 -8.16 12.65
CA ASP A 421 5.46 -7.75 11.37
C ASP A 421 5.26 -6.22 11.34
N VAL A 422 4.82 -5.63 12.45
CA VAL A 422 4.71 -4.18 12.57
C VAL A 422 6.07 -3.49 12.46
N TRP A 423 7.07 -3.97 13.18
CA TRP A 423 8.40 -3.36 13.18
C TRP A 423 9.11 -3.51 11.83
N LEU A 424 8.93 -4.63 11.14
CA LEU A 424 9.40 -4.84 9.76
C LEU A 424 8.75 -3.82 8.81
N GLN A 425 7.42 -3.66 8.86
CA GLN A 425 6.71 -2.73 7.99
C GLN A 425 6.97 -1.26 8.31
N GLN A 426 7.26 -0.91 9.58
CA GLN A 426 7.66 0.45 9.98
C GLN A 426 9.14 0.76 9.71
N ASN A 427 9.93 -0.21 9.23
CA ASN A 427 11.39 -0.11 9.08
C ASN A 427 12.15 0.08 10.40
N GLU A 428 11.63 -0.48 11.48
CA GLU A 428 12.23 -0.48 12.82
C GLU A 428 13.08 -1.73 13.07
N MET A 429 12.86 -2.79 12.28
CA MET A 429 13.68 -4.00 12.27
C MET A 429 14.02 -4.44 10.86
N THR A 430 15.21 -5.02 10.69
CA THR A 430 15.58 -5.81 9.51
C THR A 430 15.16 -7.28 9.68
N VAL A 431 15.17 -8.05 8.60
CA VAL A 431 14.91 -9.50 8.69
C VAL A 431 15.87 -10.22 9.63
N SER A 432 17.16 -9.87 9.63
CA SER A 432 18.13 -10.51 10.52
C SER A 432 17.78 -10.26 11.99
N GLN A 433 17.36 -9.03 12.33
CA GLN A 433 16.96 -8.68 13.69
C GLN A 433 15.68 -9.40 14.11
N ALA A 434 14.73 -9.57 13.18
CA ALA A 434 13.52 -10.37 13.41
C ALA A 434 13.84 -11.84 13.71
N VAL A 435 14.78 -12.44 12.96
CA VAL A 435 15.24 -13.82 13.19
C VAL A 435 15.87 -13.97 14.57
N ASP A 436 16.80 -13.09 14.93
CA ASP A 436 17.47 -13.13 16.24
C ASP A 436 16.45 -12.97 17.38
N TYR A 437 15.50 -12.04 17.22
CA TYR A 437 14.44 -11.81 18.20
C TYR A 437 13.60 -13.06 18.44
N TRP A 438 13.18 -13.76 17.38
CA TRP A 438 12.32 -14.95 17.52
C TRP A 438 13.07 -16.18 18.00
N VAL A 439 14.27 -16.47 17.49
CA VAL A 439 15.03 -17.66 17.86
C VAL A 439 15.36 -17.68 19.37
N GLU A 440 15.61 -16.50 19.96
CA GLU A 440 15.81 -16.37 21.41
C GLU A 440 14.52 -16.68 22.21
N ARG A 441 13.35 -16.39 21.63
CA ARG A 441 12.05 -16.35 22.34
C ARG A 441 11.12 -17.51 22.04
N VAL A 442 11.41 -18.35 21.05
CA VAL A 442 10.49 -19.40 20.61
C VAL A 442 11.19 -20.75 20.70
N PRO A 443 10.77 -21.64 21.61
CA PRO A 443 11.35 -22.97 21.71
C PRO A 443 11.23 -23.75 20.40
N TYR A 444 12.30 -24.47 20.06
CA TYR A 444 12.45 -25.25 18.81
C TYR A 444 12.55 -24.44 17.52
N LEU A 445 12.44 -23.11 17.56
CA LEU A 445 12.54 -22.30 16.35
C LEU A 445 13.98 -22.30 15.84
N ASP A 446 14.15 -22.76 14.61
CA ASP A 446 15.40 -22.68 13.88
C ASP A 446 15.49 -21.40 13.03
N PRO A 447 16.71 -20.92 12.74
CA PRO A 447 16.91 -19.71 11.94
C PRO A 447 16.32 -19.77 10.52
N ASP A 448 16.21 -20.96 9.92
CA ASP A 448 15.72 -21.11 8.56
C ASP A 448 14.20 -20.90 8.50
N VAL A 449 13.43 -21.50 9.41
CA VAL A 449 12.00 -21.20 9.60
C VAL A 449 11.80 -19.73 9.95
N ALA A 450 12.55 -19.20 10.91
CA ALA A 450 12.44 -17.80 11.31
C ALA A 450 12.67 -16.84 10.14
N ARG A 451 13.68 -17.08 9.30
CA ARG A 451 13.98 -16.22 8.14
C ARG A 451 12.86 -16.29 7.10
N VAL A 452 12.34 -17.48 6.80
CA VAL A 452 11.25 -17.68 5.83
C VAL A 452 9.99 -16.92 6.27
N ASP A 453 9.66 -16.98 7.55
CA ASP A 453 8.52 -16.26 8.12
C ASP A 453 8.74 -14.73 8.06
N ALA A 454 9.90 -14.23 8.48
CA ALA A 454 10.22 -12.80 8.42
C ALA A 454 10.20 -12.27 6.98
N GLU A 455 10.74 -13.05 6.05
CA GLU A 455 10.69 -12.77 4.62
C GLU A 455 9.24 -12.66 4.13
N ILE A 456 8.38 -13.63 4.48
CA ILE A 456 6.96 -13.60 4.10
C ILE A 456 6.29 -12.33 4.60
N TYR A 457 6.53 -11.94 5.86
CA TYR A 457 5.85 -10.79 6.47
C TYR A 457 6.34 -9.45 5.92
N LEU A 458 7.60 -9.38 5.51
CA LEU A 458 8.14 -8.18 4.85
C LEU A 458 7.70 -8.09 3.38
N ARG A 459 7.81 -9.18 2.60
CA ARG A 459 7.66 -9.18 1.13
C ARG A 459 6.23 -9.39 0.63
N ARG A 460 5.40 -10.17 1.36
CA ARG A 460 3.99 -10.39 0.97
C ARG A 460 3.13 -9.19 1.41
N PRO A 461 1.85 -9.10 1.00
CA PRO A 461 1.04 -7.94 1.33
C PRO A 461 1.08 -7.65 2.84
N PRO A 462 1.36 -6.38 3.24
CA PRO A 462 1.67 -6.04 4.63
C PRO A 462 0.67 -6.60 5.64
N GLY A 463 1.15 -6.94 6.84
CA GLY A 463 0.26 -7.42 7.91
C GLY A 463 -0.18 -8.88 7.74
N TYR A 464 0.67 -9.72 7.15
CA TYR A 464 0.40 -11.16 7.05
C TYR A 464 0.70 -11.88 8.38
N GLY A 465 1.83 -11.58 9.02
CA GLY A 465 2.27 -12.20 10.27
C GLY A 465 1.40 -11.81 11.47
N LEU A 466 0.95 -10.55 11.52
CA LEU A 466 -0.01 -10.10 12.54
C LEU A 466 -1.42 -10.69 12.36
N GLY A 467 -1.76 -11.14 11.14
CA GLY A 467 -3.12 -11.60 10.79
C GLY A 467 -3.61 -12.79 11.61
N TYR A 468 -2.67 -13.65 12.03
CA TYR A 468 -2.93 -14.82 12.87
C TYR A 468 -3.55 -14.44 14.22
N MET A 469 -2.82 -13.65 15.01
CA MET A 469 -3.22 -13.30 16.37
C MET A 469 -4.30 -12.23 16.38
N THR A 470 -4.24 -11.23 15.50
CA THR A 470 -5.32 -10.23 15.35
C THR A 470 -6.65 -10.90 15.00
N GLY A 471 -6.64 -11.83 14.05
CA GLY A 471 -7.82 -12.58 13.67
C GLY A 471 -8.36 -13.44 14.81
N MET A 472 -7.49 -14.12 15.57
CA MET A 472 -7.90 -14.86 16.77
C MET A 472 -8.54 -13.95 17.84
N ILE A 473 -7.96 -12.76 18.09
CA ILE A 473 -8.52 -11.77 19.03
C ILE A 473 -9.93 -11.35 18.58
N GLN A 474 -10.11 -11.05 17.28
CA GLN A 474 -11.42 -10.68 16.73
C GLN A 474 -12.43 -11.84 16.80
N MET A 475 -11.99 -13.08 16.55
CA MET A 475 -12.82 -14.28 16.70
C MET A 475 -13.31 -14.47 18.13
N GLN A 476 -12.43 -14.33 19.13
CA GLN A 476 -12.78 -14.42 20.54
C GLN A 476 -13.73 -13.28 20.96
N ALA A 477 -13.50 -12.06 20.47
CA ALA A 477 -14.39 -10.92 20.72
C ALA A 477 -15.79 -11.19 20.16
N LEU A 478 -15.88 -11.64 18.91
CA LEU A 478 -17.13 -11.98 18.25
C LEU A 478 -17.88 -13.11 18.97
N LEU A 479 -17.19 -14.19 19.35
CA LEU A 479 -17.78 -15.28 20.13
C LEU A 479 -18.35 -14.77 21.45
N ALA A 480 -17.58 -13.97 22.19
CA ALA A 480 -17.98 -13.43 23.49
C ALA A 480 -19.19 -12.48 23.36
N GLU A 481 -19.22 -11.66 22.32
CA GLU A 481 -20.36 -10.78 22.02
C GLU A 481 -21.62 -11.57 21.69
N ARG A 482 -21.53 -12.57 20.79
CA ARG A 482 -22.67 -13.42 20.45
C ARG A 482 -23.19 -14.18 21.66
N LYS A 483 -22.30 -14.69 22.52
CA LYS A 483 -22.71 -15.31 23.80
C LYS A 483 -23.45 -14.33 24.70
N ARG A 484 -22.98 -13.07 24.83
CA ARG A 484 -23.67 -12.05 25.64
C ARG A 484 -25.03 -11.66 25.04
N GLN A 485 -25.13 -11.54 23.72
CA GLN A 485 -26.37 -11.17 23.02
C GLN A 485 -27.44 -12.26 23.14
N LEU A 486 -27.06 -13.52 22.88
CA LEU A 486 -27.98 -14.66 22.86
C LEU A 486 -28.20 -15.30 24.24
N LYS A 487 -27.34 -15.00 25.23
CA LYS A 487 -27.44 -15.53 26.60
C LYS A 487 -27.54 -17.06 26.61
N ASP A 488 -28.62 -17.62 27.15
CA ASP A 488 -28.85 -19.04 27.28
C ASP A 488 -29.26 -19.70 25.94
N ASP A 489 -29.71 -18.90 24.96
CA ASP A 489 -30.04 -19.37 23.61
C ASP A 489 -28.78 -19.53 22.72
N PHE A 490 -27.61 -19.16 23.22
CA PHE A 490 -26.36 -19.30 22.48
C PHE A 490 -26.03 -20.80 22.25
N ASN A 491 -25.78 -21.15 20.98
CA ASN A 491 -25.32 -22.48 20.57
C ASN A 491 -24.03 -22.36 19.75
N LEU A 492 -23.00 -23.13 20.10
CA LEU A 492 -21.67 -23.05 19.51
C LEU A 492 -21.64 -23.53 18.06
N ARG A 493 -22.28 -24.68 17.74
CA ARG A 493 -22.43 -25.17 16.36
C ARG A 493 -23.04 -24.11 15.45
N ASN A 494 -24.18 -23.55 15.86
CA ASN A 494 -24.88 -22.53 15.08
C ASN A 494 -24.01 -21.29 14.86
N PHE A 495 -23.21 -20.89 15.86
CA PHE A 495 -22.27 -19.79 15.72
C PHE A 495 -21.21 -20.07 14.65
N HIS A 496 -20.55 -21.23 14.71
CA HIS A 496 -19.53 -21.60 13.73
C HIS A 496 -20.12 -21.82 12.33
N ASP A 497 -21.27 -22.48 12.22
CA ASP A 497 -21.96 -22.70 10.93
C ASP A 497 -22.37 -21.36 10.30
N THR A 498 -22.85 -20.41 11.09
CA THR A 498 -23.18 -19.06 10.60
C THR A 498 -21.94 -18.34 10.07
N LEU A 499 -20.82 -18.41 10.80
CA LEU A 499 -19.55 -17.81 10.37
C LEU A 499 -19.03 -18.43 9.06
N MET A 500 -19.14 -19.75 8.92
CA MET A 500 -18.74 -20.46 7.69
C MET A 500 -19.60 -20.05 6.50
N ASN A 501 -20.91 -20.00 6.68
CA ASN A 501 -21.86 -19.62 5.63
C ASN A 501 -21.73 -18.14 5.22
N ALA A 502 -21.27 -17.27 6.12
CA ALA A 502 -20.98 -15.87 5.81
C ALA A 502 -19.71 -15.70 4.94
N GLY A 503 -18.92 -16.77 4.70
CA GLY A 503 -17.74 -16.75 3.86
C GLY A 503 -16.50 -16.15 4.52
N ARG A 504 -15.50 -15.82 3.70
CA ARG A 504 -14.18 -15.36 4.16
C ARG A 504 -14.01 -13.85 4.02
N LEU A 505 -14.98 -13.08 4.49
CA LEU A 505 -14.86 -11.63 4.59
C LEU A 505 -14.01 -11.22 5.82
N PRO A 506 -13.42 -10.01 5.84
CA PRO A 506 -12.75 -9.47 7.03
C PRO A 506 -13.61 -9.58 8.29
N LEU A 507 -12.99 -9.96 9.41
CA LEU A 507 -13.71 -10.29 10.65
C LEU A 507 -14.52 -9.13 11.23
N ALA A 508 -14.09 -7.88 11.03
CA ALA A 508 -14.88 -6.71 11.44
C ALA A 508 -16.24 -6.67 10.73
N LEU A 509 -16.26 -7.01 9.43
CA LEU A 509 -17.49 -7.07 8.64
C LEU A 509 -18.38 -8.25 9.05
N LEU A 510 -17.78 -9.43 9.26
CA LEU A 510 -18.52 -10.61 9.74
C LEU A 510 -19.12 -10.35 11.13
N ARG A 511 -18.36 -9.68 12.02
CA ARG A 511 -18.84 -9.25 13.32
C ARG A 511 -20.04 -8.33 13.18
N TRP A 512 -19.96 -7.31 12.34
CA TRP A 512 -21.08 -6.39 12.11
C TRP A 512 -22.32 -7.12 11.59
N GLU A 513 -22.17 -8.00 10.61
CA GLU A 513 -23.27 -8.78 10.05
C GLU A 513 -23.93 -9.72 11.08
N MET A 514 -23.13 -10.42 11.88
CA MET A 514 -23.62 -11.40 12.86
C MET A 514 -24.18 -10.75 14.14
N THR A 515 -23.71 -9.56 14.52
CA THR A 515 -24.06 -8.91 15.80
C THR A 515 -24.96 -7.69 15.65
N GLY A 516 -24.97 -7.05 14.47
CA GLY A 516 -25.59 -5.74 14.23
C GLY A 516 -24.80 -4.55 14.79
N LEU A 517 -23.61 -4.76 15.38
CA LEU A 517 -22.79 -3.70 15.97
C LEU A 517 -21.85 -3.09 14.93
N ASP A 518 -22.05 -1.79 14.63
CA ASP A 518 -21.35 -1.06 13.56
C ASP A 518 -20.16 -0.22 14.07
N ASN A 519 -19.84 -0.29 15.36
CA ASN A 519 -18.83 0.55 16.01
C ASN A 519 -17.41 0.40 15.40
N GLU A 520 -17.07 -0.76 14.84
CA GLU A 520 -15.79 -1.00 14.14
C GLU A 520 -15.85 -0.60 12.66
N ILE A 521 -17.05 -0.40 12.12
CA ILE A 521 -17.29 -0.15 10.69
C ILE A 521 -17.50 1.34 10.41
N ALA A 522 -18.01 2.11 11.39
CA ALA A 522 -18.30 3.53 11.24
C ALA A 522 -17.12 4.32 10.64
N GLY A 523 -15.90 4.09 11.13
CA GLY A 523 -14.69 4.73 10.65
C GLY A 523 -14.12 4.16 9.34
N LEU A 524 -14.67 3.07 8.82
CA LEU A 524 -14.26 2.47 7.55
C LEU A 524 -14.97 3.12 6.37
N TRP A 525 -16.12 3.77 6.54
CA TRP A 525 -16.84 4.37 5.41
C TRP A 525 -16.07 5.50 4.72
N SER A 526 -15.37 6.34 5.49
CA SER A 526 -14.51 7.39 4.94
C SER A 526 -13.36 6.79 4.15
N ARG A 527 -13.14 7.27 2.93
CA ARG A 527 -11.98 6.92 2.11
C ARG A 527 -10.95 8.03 2.23
N GLU A 528 -9.89 7.77 3.00
CA GLU A 528 -8.74 8.68 3.11
C GLU A 528 -7.79 8.41 1.95
N PRO A 529 -7.15 9.43 1.37
CA PRO A 529 -6.09 9.22 0.38
C PRO A 529 -4.94 8.39 0.94
N LEU A 530 -4.20 7.75 0.05
CA LEU A 530 -2.90 7.19 0.42
C LEU A 530 -2.01 8.31 0.96
N PRO A 531 -1.29 8.09 2.08
CA PRO A 531 -0.25 9.01 2.51
C PRO A 531 0.76 9.22 1.36
N SER A 532 0.92 10.47 0.96
CA SER A 532 1.78 10.82 -0.17
C SER A 532 3.24 10.52 0.15
N ARG A 533 3.96 9.97 -0.82
CA ARG A 533 5.40 9.70 -0.73
C ARG A 533 6.16 11.00 -0.96
N HIS A 534 6.09 11.91 0.00
CA HIS A 534 6.81 13.17 -0.06
C HIS A 534 8.02 13.14 0.88
N ARG A 535 9.10 13.81 0.48
CA ARG A 535 10.18 14.14 1.41
C ARG A 535 9.76 15.41 2.12
N THR A 536 9.91 15.46 3.43
CA THR A 536 9.80 16.72 4.17
C THR A 536 11.19 17.26 4.40
N SER A 537 11.41 18.52 4.05
CA SER A 537 12.63 19.26 4.38
C SER A 537 12.27 20.51 5.18
N ASN A 538 13.23 20.97 5.99
CA ASN A 538 13.08 22.24 6.69
C ASN A 538 13.42 23.38 5.73
N ALA A 539 12.67 24.47 5.79
CA ALA A 539 12.97 25.69 5.04
C ALA A 539 14.36 26.24 5.39
N ASP A 540 15.24 26.36 4.39
CA ASP A 540 16.51 27.09 4.49
C ASP A 540 16.24 28.58 4.23
N ILE A 541 15.83 29.29 5.30
CA ILE A 541 15.49 30.71 5.24
C ILE A 541 16.75 31.54 4.97
N ALA A 542 16.80 32.18 3.80
CA ALA A 542 17.86 33.12 3.44
C ALA A 542 17.75 34.44 4.22
N TRP A 543 16.55 35.00 4.27
CA TRP A 543 16.24 36.23 4.99
C TRP A 543 14.73 36.37 5.23
N ILE A 544 14.37 37.25 6.16
CA ILE A 544 12.99 37.65 6.44
C ILE A 544 12.94 39.18 6.39
N ALA A 545 12.14 39.73 5.47
CA ALA A 545 11.85 41.15 5.39
C ALA A 545 10.62 41.46 6.25
N SER A 546 10.71 42.49 7.09
CA SER A 546 9.63 42.91 7.99
C SER A 546 9.60 44.42 8.19
N GLY A 547 8.49 44.92 8.74
CA GLY A 547 8.19 46.35 8.84
C GLY A 547 7.49 46.84 7.57
N GLY A 548 6.65 47.87 7.67
CA GLY A 548 6.01 48.56 6.55
C GLY A 548 4.99 47.77 5.69
N PHE A 549 5.09 46.44 5.65
CA PHE A 549 4.13 45.57 4.95
C PHE A 549 2.77 45.55 5.64
N CYS A 550 1.75 45.26 4.85
CA CYS A 550 0.37 45.29 5.28
C CYS A 550 -0.44 44.38 4.37
N GLU A 551 -0.73 43.18 4.87
CA GLU A 551 -1.31 42.05 4.14
C GLU A 551 -0.59 41.82 2.80
N PRO A 552 0.74 41.52 2.82
CA PRO A 552 1.45 41.23 1.59
C PRO A 552 0.89 39.96 0.94
N GLU A 553 0.62 40.01 -0.36
CA GLU A 553 -0.06 38.92 -1.08
C GLU A 553 0.86 38.30 -2.15
N THR A 554 1.40 39.10 -3.07
CA THR A 554 2.21 38.62 -4.20
C THR A 554 3.62 39.15 -4.06
N VAL A 555 4.62 38.33 -4.40
CA VAL A 555 6.01 38.80 -4.58
C VAL A 555 6.46 38.44 -5.99
N LEU A 556 6.84 39.44 -6.78
CA LEU A 556 7.26 39.28 -8.16
C LEU A 556 8.74 39.63 -8.33
N PRO A 557 9.60 38.65 -8.67
CA PRO A 557 10.98 38.93 -9.07
C PRO A 557 11.06 39.71 -10.39
N LEU A 558 11.92 40.73 -10.43
CA LEU A 558 12.10 41.59 -11.60
C LEU A 558 13.43 41.31 -12.34
N PRO A 559 13.54 41.68 -13.64
CA PRO A 559 14.74 41.40 -14.45
C PRO A 559 16.03 42.07 -13.95
N ASP A 560 15.93 43.14 -13.15
CA ASP A 560 17.06 43.83 -12.54
C ASP A 560 17.47 43.25 -11.17
N LEU A 561 16.94 42.07 -10.83
CA LEU A 561 17.15 41.35 -9.56
C LEU A 561 16.59 42.07 -8.33
N THR A 562 15.63 42.97 -8.51
CA THR A 562 14.81 43.48 -7.40
C THR A 562 13.52 42.67 -7.25
N PHE A 563 12.81 42.83 -6.14
CA PHE A 563 11.53 42.15 -5.88
C PHE A 563 10.43 43.16 -5.63
N LEU A 564 9.31 43.02 -6.33
CA LEU A 564 8.13 43.84 -6.16
C LEU A 564 7.12 43.08 -5.30
N VAL A 565 6.60 43.71 -4.25
CA VAL A 565 5.65 43.10 -3.30
C VAL A 565 4.34 43.87 -3.34
N SER A 566 3.21 43.20 -3.54
CA SER A 566 1.89 43.81 -3.38
C SER A 566 1.48 43.83 -1.91
N ASN A 567 0.86 44.93 -1.47
CA ASN A 567 0.30 45.09 -0.15
C ASN A 567 -1.18 45.42 -0.28
N VAL A 568 -2.04 44.56 0.26
CA VAL A 568 -3.49 44.63 0.09
C VAL A 568 -4.12 45.65 1.04
N CYS A 569 -3.74 45.63 2.32
CA CYS A 569 -4.23 46.54 3.34
C CYS A 569 -5.76 46.65 3.47
N GLY A 570 -6.42 45.51 3.61
CA GLY A 570 -7.88 45.43 3.63
C GLY A 570 -8.40 44.93 2.29
N PHE A 571 -8.60 43.62 2.21
CA PHE A 571 -9.08 42.97 0.99
C PHE A 571 -10.36 43.61 0.46
N ARG A 572 -10.28 44.11 -0.78
CA ARG A 572 -11.34 44.84 -1.51
C ARG A 572 -11.75 46.20 -0.95
N GLU A 573 -10.98 46.75 -0.02
CA GLU A 573 -11.09 48.17 0.31
C GLU A 573 -10.48 49.02 -0.81
N THR A 574 -10.82 50.31 -0.85
CA THR A 574 -10.36 51.24 -1.90
C THR A 574 -9.34 52.22 -1.35
N GLY A 575 -8.28 52.48 -2.10
CA GLY A 575 -7.24 53.46 -1.80
C GLY A 575 -6.24 53.09 -0.71
N ASN A 576 -6.20 51.83 -0.27
CA ASN A 576 -5.30 51.38 0.80
C ASN A 576 -4.07 50.62 0.27
N GLY A 577 -4.17 50.01 -0.91
CA GLY A 577 -3.15 49.14 -1.47
C GLY A 577 -1.96 49.91 -2.08
N PHE A 578 -0.80 49.25 -2.09
CA PHE A 578 0.44 49.80 -2.67
C PHE A 578 1.44 48.70 -3.02
N LEU A 579 2.48 49.04 -3.79
CA LEU A 579 3.60 48.14 -4.11
C LEU A 579 4.88 48.60 -3.41
N THR A 580 5.64 47.63 -2.89
CA THR A 580 6.94 47.82 -2.22
C THR A 580 8.05 47.21 -3.08
N LEU A 581 9.20 47.88 -3.16
CA LEU A 581 10.39 47.39 -3.85
C LEU A 581 11.47 46.96 -2.85
N LEU A 582 11.95 45.73 -2.98
CA LEU A 582 13.03 45.14 -2.18
C LEU A 582 14.27 44.84 -3.02
N ASP A 583 15.43 44.82 -2.39
CA ASP A 583 16.65 44.27 -2.97
C ASP A 583 16.78 42.75 -2.74
N THR A 584 17.85 42.15 -3.27
CA THR A 584 18.14 40.70 -3.20
C THR A 584 18.32 40.16 -1.77
N GLN A 585 18.47 41.03 -0.77
CA GLN A 585 18.67 40.68 0.64
C GLN A 585 17.42 40.98 1.48
N GLY A 586 16.28 41.30 0.84
CA GLY A 586 15.03 41.61 1.52
C GLY A 586 15.02 43.00 2.16
N LYS A 587 15.98 43.87 1.84
CA LYS A 587 15.97 45.26 2.33
C LYS A 587 15.11 46.10 1.42
N THR A 588 14.23 46.89 2.02
CA THR A 588 13.37 47.82 1.28
C THR A 588 14.17 48.94 0.63
N LEU A 589 13.98 49.08 -0.68
CA LEU A 589 14.48 50.17 -1.49
C LEU A 589 13.47 51.32 -1.53
N ASP A 590 12.18 51.00 -1.67
CA ASP A 590 11.07 51.94 -1.61
C ASP A 590 9.81 51.23 -1.07
N TRP A 591 9.20 51.80 -0.03
CA TRP A 591 7.99 51.22 0.58
C TRP A 591 6.76 51.36 -0.30
N ARG A 592 6.69 52.42 -1.11
CA ARG A 592 5.50 52.81 -1.88
C ARG A 592 5.93 53.26 -3.28
N ILE A 593 6.64 52.39 -3.99
CA ILE A 593 7.10 52.68 -5.36
C ILE A 593 5.92 52.89 -6.32
N VAL A 594 4.79 52.25 -6.02
CA VAL A 594 3.47 52.54 -6.59
C VAL A 594 2.49 52.66 -5.42
N ASP A 595 1.72 53.74 -5.42
CA ASP A 595 0.71 54.05 -4.41
C ASP A 595 -0.67 54.22 -5.08
N GLU A 596 -1.71 54.47 -4.28
CA GLU A 596 -3.09 54.69 -4.74
C GLU A 596 -3.69 53.49 -5.51
N LEU A 597 -3.30 52.27 -5.11
CA LEU A 597 -4.02 51.05 -5.49
C LEU A 597 -5.15 50.80 -4.50
N ASP A 598 -6.12 49.98 -4.89
CA ASP A 598 -7.22 49.62 -4.01
C ASP A 598 -6.87 48.40 -3.16
N SER A 599 -6.72 47.24 -3.81
CA SER A 599 -6.48 45.92 -3.22
C SER A 599 -5.70 45.06 -4.23
N PRO A 600 -4.37 45.27 -4.37
CA PRO A 600 -3.54 44.54 -5.32
C PRO A 600 -3.26 43.10 -4.85
N VAL A 601 -3.76 42.10 -5.57
CA VAL A 601 -3.81 40.68 -5.14
C VAL A 601 -3.18 39.69 -6.12
N GLY A 602 -2.60 40.17 -7.22
CA GLY A 602 -1.94 39.31 -8.20
C GLY A 602 -1.09 40.14 -9.14
N MET A 603 0.08 39.63 -9.53
CA MET A 603 1.01 40.35 -10.39
C MET A 603 1.76 39.45 -11.36
N THR A 604 1.95 39.91 -12.60
CA THR A 604 2.87 39.27 -13.55
C THR A 604 3.56 40.31 -14.44
N LEU A 605 4.74 39.98 -14.95
CA LEU A 605 5.52 40.83 -15.85
C LEU A 605 5.77 40.10 -17.18
N VAL A 606 5.34 40.71 -18.29
CA VAL A 606 5.66 40.23 -19.65
C VAL A 606 6.31 41.35 -20.45
N GLY A 607 7.59 41.15 -20.81
CA GLY A 607 8.41 42.20 -21.41
C GLY A 607 8.57 43.39 -20.46
N GLU A 608 8.21 44.59 -20.91
CA GLU A 608 8.23 45.81 -20.09
C GLU A 608 6.86 46.16 -19.46
N ARG A 609 5.89 45.24 -19.52
CA ARG A 609 4.53 45.47 -19.03
C ARG A 609 4.28 44.68 -17.75
N LEU A 610 4.06 45.41 -16.66
CA LEU A 610 3.61 44.88 -15.38
C LEU A 610 2.08 44.88 -15.36
N TYR A 611 1.48 43.75 -15.06
CA TYR A 611 0.04 43.57 -14.90
C TYR A 611 -0.23 43.36 -13.41
N VAL A 612 -1.07 44.21 -12.82
CA VAL A 612 -1.46 44.14 -11.42
C VAL A 612 -2.97 43.97 -11.33
N VAL A 613 -3.44 42.87 -10.74
CA VAL A 613 -4.87 42.72 -10.42
C VAL A 613 -5.15 43.56 -9.19
N ASP A 614 -6.04 44.53 -9.37
CA ASP A 614 -6.44 45.51 -8.36
C ASP A 614 -7.98 45.56 -8.34
N ASN A 615 -8.59 44.89 -7.36
CA ASN A 615 -10.00 44.51 -7.39
C ASN A 615 -10.37 43.79 -8.72
N ASN A 616 -11.54 44.03 -9.30
CA ASN A 616 -11.95 43.43 -10.58
C ASN A 616 -11.38 44.18 -11.80
N THR A 617 -10.17 44.71 -11.67
CA THR A 617 -9.45 45.37 -12.76
C THR A 617 -8.01 44.87 -12.86
N VAL A 618 -7.40 44.98 -14.04
CA VAL A 618 -5.96 44.83 -14.23
C VAL A 618 -5.37 46.18 -14.59
N LYS A 619 -4.47 46.69 -13.75
CA LYS A 619 -3.67 47.89 -14.06
C LYS A 619 -2.41 47.46 -14.80
N VAL A 620 -2.24 47.96 -16.02
CA VAL A 620 -1.08 47.69 -16.86
C VAL A 620 -0.13 48.86 -16.75
N MET A 621 1.09 48.64 -16.28
CA MET A 621 2.10 49.67 -16.06
C MET A 621 3.39 49.37 -16.83
N ARG A 622 4.15 50.40 -17.17
CA ARG A 622 5.47 50.26 -17.80
C ARG A 622 6.57 50.11 -16.76
N TRP A 623 7.19 48.93 -16.67
CA TRP A 623 8.42 48.73 -15.91
C TRP A 623 9.64 49.31 -16.67
N PRO A 624 10.67 49.87 -15.99
CA PRO A 624 10.82 50.11 -14.54
C PRO A 624 10.25 51.45 -14.07
N SER A 625 9.58 52.23 -14.93
CA SER A 625 9.04 53.54 -14.59
C SER A 625 7.74 53.52 -13.75
N TYR A 626 7.10 52.36 -13.68
CA TYR A 626 5.77 52.12 -13.11
C TYR A 626 4.67 53.07 -13.61
N THR A 627 4.83 53.65 -14.81
CA THR A 627 3.81 54.54 -15.39
C THR A 627 2.59 53.75 -15.83
N LEU A 628 1.40 54.11 -15.35
CA LEU A 628 0.14 53.50 -15.77
C LEU A 628 -0.10 53.70 -17.26
N LEU A 629 -0.30 52.61 -17.99
CA LEU A 629 -0.57 52.58 -19.43
C LEU A 629 -2.06 52.39 -19.71
N GLU A 630 -2.71 51.47 -19.00
CA GLU A 630 -4.09 51.08 -19.21
C GLU A 630 -4.71 50.54 -17.91
N THR A 631 -6.02 50.66 -17.75
CA THR A 631 -6.81 49.96 -16.73
C THR A 631 -7.87 49.14 -17.43
N ILE A 632 -7.83 47.83 -17.22
CA ILE A 632 -8.69 46.85 -17.89
C ILE A 632 -9.74 46.38 -16.88
N ALA A 633 -11.03 46.60 -17.16
CA ALA A 633 -12.11 46.02 -16.35
C ALA A 633 -12.31 44.53 -16.68
N LEU A 634 -12.54 43.70 -15.67
CA LEU A 634 -12.77 42.27 -15.82
C LEU A 634 -14.21 41.89 -15.48
N ASN A 635 -14.73 40.87 -16.16
CA ASN A 635 -16.03 40.26 -15.84
C ASN A 635 -15.88 39.12 -14.81
N THR A 636 -15.40 39.45 -13.60
CA THR A 636 -15.18 38.54 -12.48
C THR A 636 -16.10 38.89 -11.30
N GLN A 637 -16.40 37.92 -10.43
CA GLN A 637 -17.00 38.20 -9.12
C GLN A 637 -15.94 38.69 -8.15
N VAL A 638 -14.84 37.96 -8.04
CA VAL A 638 -13.66 38.28 -7.23
C VAL A 638 -12.43 37.89 -8.04
N ALA A 639 -11.86 38.84 -8.77
CA ALA A 639 -10.57 38.61 -9.45
C ALA A 639 -9.46 38.38 -8.42
N ASN A 640 -8.55 37.47 -8.73
CA ASN A 640 -7.38 37.22 -7.90
C ASN A 640 -6.08 37.27 -8.70
N ASP A 641 -5.61 36.16 -9.24
CA ASP A 641 -4.26 36.05 -9.77
C ASP A 641 -4.26 36.18 -11.31
N VAL A 642 -3.13 36.59 -11.91
CA VAL A 642 -3.04 36.91 -13.36
C VAL A 642 -1.89 36.24 -14.08
N ALA A 643 -2.19 35.68 -15.25
CA ALA A 643 -1.21 35.18 -16.21
C ALA A 643 -1.43 35.79 -17.59
N VAL A 644 -0.36 35.94 -18.38
CA VAL A 644 -0.43 36.49 -19.74
C VAL A 644 0.26 35.53 -20.71
N ALA A 645 -0.47 35.11 -21.74
CA ALA A 645 0.02 34.21 -22.77
C ALA A 645 0.91 34.91 -23.80
N SER A 646 1.60 34.12 -24.60
CA SER A 646 2.49 34.58 -25.67
C SER A 646 1.78 35.37 -26.79
N ASP A 647 0.48 35.11 -27.00
CA ASP A 647 -0.38 35.85 -27.94
C ASP A 647 -0.87 37.21 -27.37
N GLY A 648 -0.58 37.50 -26.10
CA GLY A 648 -1.03 38.69 -25.38
C GLY A 648 -2.41 38.55 -24.74
N SER A 649 -3.02 37.36 -24.77
CA SER A 649 -4.23 37.07 -24.01
C SER A 649 -3.95 37.12 -22.50
N ILE A 650 -4.85 37.76 -21.75
CA ILE A 650 -4.76 37.91 -20.30
C ILE A 650 -5.72 36.90 -19.65
N TYR A 651 -5.25 36.15 -18.67
CA TYR A 651 -6.03 35.18 -17.91
C TYR A 651 -6.06 35.61 -16.45
N VAL A 652 -7.24 35.67 -15.86
CA VAL A 652 -7.43 36.06 -14.46
C VAL A 652 -8.33 35.06 -13.75
N THR A 653 -7.94 34.59 -12.59
CA THR A 653 -8.79 33.71 -11.78
C THR A 653 -9.93 34.48 -11.11
N ASP A 654 -11.10 33.86 -11.05
CA ASP A 654 -12.29 34.36 -10.37
C ASP A 654 -12.62 33.44 -9.20
N SER A 655 -12.11 33.75 -8.01
CA SER A 655 -12.16 32.84 -6.86
C SER A 655 -13.59 32.55 -6.42
N ALA A 656 -14.43 33.59 -6.32
CA ALA A 656 -15.84 33.45 -5.96
C ALA A 656 -16.70 32.96 -7.14
N GLY A 657 -16.29 33.23 -8.37
CA GLY A 657 -16.94 32.70 -9.57
C GLY A 657 -16.58 31.27 -9.92
N HIS A 658 -15.57 30.69 -9.25
CA HIS A 658 -15.03 29.35 -9.50
C HIS A 658 -14.64 29.14 -10.97
N SER A 659 -13.99 30.14 -11.58
CA SER A 659 -13.71 30.16 -13.01
C SER A 659 -12.43 30.91 -13.35
N VAL A 660 -12.04 30.90 -14.62
CA VAL A 660 -10.97 31.75 -15.16
C VAL A 660 -11.55 32.61 -16.28
N VAL A 661 -11.26 33.91 -16.26
CA VAL A 661 -11.63 34.85 -17.32
C VAL A 661 -10.44 35.05 -18.25
N ARG A 662 -10.63 34.74 -19.54
CA ARG A 662 -9.68 35.04 -20.62
C ARG A 662 -10.11 36.32 -21.32
N ARG A 663 -9.22 37.30 -21.43
CA ARG A 663 -9.38 38.49 -22.27
C ARG A 663 -8.41 38.43 -23.45
N LEU A 664 -8.95 38.46 -24.66
CA LEU A 664 -8.16 38.51 -25.89
C LEU A 664 -7.54 39.90 -26.11
N PRO A 665 -6.50 40.02 -26.98
CA PRO A 665 -5.89 41.31 -27.32
C PRO A 665 -6.89 42.33 -27.89
N ASP A 666 -7.96 41.88 -28.56
CA ASP A 666 -9.00 42.74 -29.13
C ASP A 666 -9.99 43.29 -28.08
N GLY A 667 -9.89 42.86 -26.83
CA GLY A 667 -10.75 43.29 -25.72
C GLY A 667 -11.86 42.31 -25.34
N THR A 668 -12.10 41.28 -26.15
CA THR A 668 -13.19 40.33 -25.89
C THR A 668 -12.87 39.44 -24.69
N GLN A 669 -13.87 39.19 -23.83
CA GLN A 669 -13.72 38.38 -22.62
C GLN A 669 -14.60 37.12 -22.68
N TYR A 670 -14.02 36.00 -22.28
CA TYR A 670 -14.67 34.69 -22.22
C TYR A 670 -14.37 34.03 -20.87
N ARG A 671 -15.24 33.13 -20.43
CA ARG A 671 -14.88 32.15 -19.39
C ARG A 671 -14.20 30.97 -20.04
N VAL A 672 -13.06 30.55 -19.48
CA VAL A 672 -12.38 29.32 -19.90
C VAL A 672 -13.26 28.12 -19.53
N ALA A 673 -13.41 27.17 -20.44
CA ALA A 673 -14.25 25.99 -20.22
C ALA A 673 -13.80 25.18 -18.99
N GLY A 674 -14.76 24.71 -18.17
CA GLY A 674 -14.47 23.85 -17.01
C GLY A 674 -15.11 24.26 -15.69
N ASP A 675 -16.35 24.78 -15.68
CA ASP A 675 -17.04 25.39 -14.52
C ASP A 675 -17.04 24.57 -13.20
N TYR A 676 -16.78 23.26 -13.23
CA TYR A 676 -16.69 22.41 -12.02
C TYR A 676 -15.25 22.15 -11.54
N HIS A 677 -14.23 22.42 -12.37
CA HIS A 677 -12.84 22.10 -12.08
C HIS A 677 -12.16 23.19 -11.25
N PHE A 678 -12.42 24.46 -11.55
CA PHE A 678 -11.76 25.61 -10.92
C PHE A 678 -12.44 26.09 -9.63
N LYS A 679 -12.90 25.14 -8.80
CA LYS A 679 -13.47 25.46 -7.49
C LYS A 679 -12.43 26.23 -6.67
N ASN A 680 -12.82 27.40 -6.18
CA ASN A 680 -11.94 28.36 -5.50
C ASN A 680 -10.68 28.71 -6.32
N ALA A 681 -10.84 28.98 -7.62
CA ALA A 681 -9.75 29.38 -8.52
C ALA A 681 -8.86 30.45 -7.89
N ASN A 682 -7.55 30.23 -7.89
CA ASN A 682 -6.61 31.11 -7.21
C ASN A 682 -5.32 31.28 -8.04
N GLY A 683 -4.21 30.65 -7.67
CA GLY A 683 -2.95 30.76 -8.42
C GLY A 683 -3.10 30.44 -9.88
N ILE A 684 -2.37 31.17 -10.71
CA ILE A 684 -2.38 30.97 -12.15
C ILE A 684 -1.02 31.26 -12.75
N GLN A 685 -0.57 30.39 -13.66
CA GLN A 685 0.70 30.59 -14.33
C GLN A 685 0.64 30.09 -15.77
N TRP A 686 1.18 30.90 -16.69
CA TRP A 686 1.39 30.48 -18.08
C TRP A 686 2.78 29.87 -18.19
N HIS A 687 2.88 28.62 -18.66
CA HIS A 687 4.15 27.94 -18.85
C HIS A 687 4.14 27.12 -20.14
N ASP A 688 5.20 27.28 -20.93
CA ASP A 688 5.29 26.78 -22.31
C ASP A 688 4.06 27.19 -23.13
N ASP A 689 3.22 26.22 -23.50
CA ASP A 689 2.00 26.37 -24.30
C ASP A 689 0.73 26.02 -23.49
N GLY A 690 0.79 26.05 -22.15
CA GLY A 690 -0.33 25.66 -21.29
C GLY A 690 -0.56 26.61 -20.12
N LEU A 691 -1.82 26.68 -19.69
CA LEU A 691 -2.24 27.44 -18.52
C LEU A 691 -2.37 26.51 -17.32
N TYR A 692 -1.73 26.84 -16.21
CA TYR A 692 -1.89 26.12 -14.94
C TYR A 692 -2.77 26.93 -14.01
N VAL A 693 -3.78 26.28 -13.41
CA VAL A 693 -4.78 26.91 -12.57
C VAL A 693 -4.88 26.15 -11.24
N GLY A 694 -4.64 26.87 -10.16
CA GLY A 694 -4.75 26.42 -8.77
C GLY A 694 -6.10 26.76 -8.17
N GLY A 695 -6.40 26.12 -7.05
CA GLY A 695 -7.63 26.23 -6.28
C GLY A 695 -7.80 24.97 -5.45
N ALA A 696 -8.98 24.38 -5.40
CA ALA A 696 -9.19 23.11 -4.69
C ALA A 696 -8.26 21.97 -5.18
N ARG A 697 -7.84 22.02 -6.45
CA ARG A 697 -6.89 21.10 -7.11
C ARG A 697 -6.05 21.88 -8.12
N LEU A 698 -4.95 21.29 -8.56
CA LEU A 698 -4.16 21.80 -9.68
C LEU A 698 -4.69 21.27 -11.01
N TRP A 699 -4.83 22.17 -11.99
CA TRP A 699 -5.27 21.84 -13.34
C TRP A 699 -4.33 22.42 -14.38
N ARG A 700 -4.04 21.63 -15.42
CA ARG A 700 -3.44 22.10 -16.66
C ARG A 700 -4.54 22.26 -17.71
N VAL A 701 -4.58 23.41 -18.34
CA VAL A 701 -5.61 23.80 -19.29
C VAL A 701 -4.95 24.15 -20.62
N ASP A 702 -5.45 23.55 -21.70
CA ASP A 702 -5.22 24.02 -23.06
C ASP A 702 -6.46 24.85 -23.45
N PRO A 703 -6.36 26.20 -23.43
CA PRO A 703 -7.50 27.07 -23.65
C PRO A 703 -7.98 27.08 -25.12
N ASP A 704 -7.19 26.58 -26.07
CA ASP A 704 -7.56 26.54 -27.48
C ASP A 704 -8.08 25.16 -27.89
N ALA A 705 -7.62 24.09 -27.23
CA ALA A 705 -8.17 22.73 -27.40
C ALA A 705 -9.35 22.42 -26.46
N GLU A 706 -9.71 23.33 -25.55
CA GLU A 706 -10.72 23.17 -24.49
C GLU A 706 -10.49 21.91 -23.62
N SER A 707 -9.23 21.54 -23.41
CA SER A 707 -8.88 20.36 -22.60
C SER A 707 -8.41 20.77 -21.20
N VAL A 708 -8.81 19.99 -20.20
CA VAL A 708 -8.49 20.22 -18.78
C VAL A 708 -8.00 18.89 -18.18
N GLU A 709 -6.78 18.87 -17.64
CA GLU A 709 -6.15 17.71 -17.00
C GLU A 709 -5.80 18.05 -15.54
N MET A 710 -6.16 17.17 -14.60
CA MET A 710 -5.71 17.32 -13.20
C MET A 710 -4.23 17.00 -13.09
N VAL A 711 -3.47 17.79 -12.35
CA VAL A 711 -2.03 17.60 -12.16
C VAL A 711 -1.73 17.17 -10.72
N GLY A 712 -0.99 16.07 -10.59
CA GLY A 712 -0.42 15.57 -9.34
C GLY A 712 -1.43 15.03 -8.32
N PRO A 713 -0.94 14.56 -7.15
CA PRO A 713 -1.75 13.81 -6.19
C PRO A 713 -2.66 14.69 -5.33
N GLU A 714 -3.49 14.06 -4.50
CA GLU A 714 -4.44 14.73 -3.60
C GLU A 714 -3.80 15.78 -2.66
N LEU A 715 -2.51 15.62 -2.32
CA LEU A 715 -1.75 16.59 -1.54
C LEU A 715 -1.71 18.00 -2.18
N LEU A 716 -1.78 18.09 -3.51
CA LEU A 716 -1.80 19.37 -4.24
C LEU A 716 -3.21 19.98 -4.25
N ALA A 717 -3.63 20.48 -3.09
CA ALA A 717 -4.95 21.04 -2.86
C ALA A 717 -4.86 22.43 -2.23
N ASP A 718 -5.97 23.17 -2.29
CA ASP A 718 -6.12 24.53 -1.76
C ASP A 718 -4.97 25.45 -2.19
N ILE A 719 -4.62 25.38 -3.48
CA ILE A 719 -3.45 26.03 -4.06
C ILE A 719 -3.65 27.53 -4.14
N ASP A 720 -2.69 28.26 -3.59
CA ASP A 720 -2.55 29.70 -3.65
C ASP A 720 -1.58 30.08 -4.77
N GLY A 721 -0.27 29.84 -4.63
CA GLY A 721 0.72 30.23 -5.65
C GLY A 721 1.21 29.08 -6.52
N ILE A 722 1.57 29.41 -7.77
CA ILE A 722 2.13 28.47 -8.78
C ILE A 722 3.32 29.11 -9.48
N GLU A 723 4.48 28.46 -9.40
CA GLU A 723 5.69 28.88 -10.10
C GLU A 723 6.44 27.70 -10.73
N PHE A 724 7.30 27.98 -11.71
CA PHE A 724 8.10 26.95 -12.39
C PHE A 724 9.59 27.19 -12.24
N GLU A 725 10.30 26.11 -11.94
CA GLU A 725 11.76 26.05 -12.02
C GLU A 725 12.22 25.87 -13.46
N SER A 726 13.49 26.19 -13.73
CA SER A 726 14.07 26.09 -15.08
C SER A 726 14.11 24.66 -15.64
N ASP A 727 14.02 23.63 -14.78
CA ASP A 727 13.97 22.23 -15.18
C ASP A 727 12.52 21.70 -15.37
N GLY A 728 11.52 22.57 -15.22
CA GLY A 728 10.10 22.24 -15.29
C GLY A 728 9.50 21.73 -13.97
N THR A 729 10.27 21.71 -12.88
CA THR A 729 9.73 21.40 -11.53
C THR A 729 8.75 22.49 -11.12
N LEU A 730 7.58 22.08 -10.65
CA LEU A 730 6.52 22.98 -10.22
C LEU A 730 6.67 23.32 -8.75
N GLN A 731 6.66 24.61 -8.41
CA GLN A 731 6.54 25.11 -7.05
C GLN A 731 5.10 25.51 -6.78
N ILE A 732 4.56 25.04 -5.65
CA ILE A 732 3.18 25.21 -5.26
C ILE A 732 3.14 25.64 -3.81
N THR A 733 2.27 26.58 -3.48
CA THR A 733 1.98 26.97 -2.11
C THR A 733 0.49 26.83 -1.84
N PRO A 734 0.03 25.97 -0.91
CA PRO A 734 -1.36 25.98 -0.46
C PRO A 734 -1.66 27.21 0.40
N VAL A 735 -2.93 27.60 0.51
CA VAL A 735 -3.39 28.69 1.38
C VAL A 735 -3.01 28.38 2.83
N GLY A 736 -2.12 29.18 3.42
CA GLY A 736 -1.57 28.97 4.75
C GLY A 736 -0.69 27.71 4.90
N GLY A 737 -0.29 27.11 3.78
CA GLY A 737 0.46 25.85 3.73
C GLY A 737 1.98 26.02 3.54
N PRO A 738 2.71 24.89 3.44
CA PRO A 738 4.14 24.87 3.14
C PRO A 738 4.41 25.10 1.65
N LEU A 739 5.68 25.36 1.30
CA LEU A 739 6.13 25.30 -0.10
C LEU A 739 6.26 23.83 -0.53
N ILE A 740 5.67 23.48 -1.66
CA ILE A 740 5.71 22.13 -2.24
C ILE A 740 6.43 22.21 -3.59
N ARG A 741 7.49 21.42 -3.76
CA ARG A 741 8.14 21.19 -5.05
C ARG A 741 7.63 19.87 -5.61
N TYR A 742 6.98 19.92 -6.77
CA TYR A 742 6.37 18.79 -7.45
C TYR A 742 7.05 18.59 -8.81
N ARG A 743 7.76 17.48 -8.96
CA ARG A 743 8.33 17.07 -10.25
C ARG A 743 7.48 15.99 -10.91
N ASN A 744 6.97 15.05 -10.14
CA ASN A 744 5.99 14.04 -10.53
C ASN A 744 5.44 13.31 -9.28
N ASP A 745 4.45 12.43 -9.46
CA ASP A 745 3.84 11.64 -8.36
C ASP A 745 4.82 10.84 -7.51
N ASP A 746 6.02 10.55 -8.03
CA ASP A 746 7.06 9.78 -7.35
C ASP A 746 8.18 10.68 -6.77
N ASP A 747 8.14 12.00 -7.00
CA ASP A 747 9.13 12.98 -6.51
C ASP A 747 8.46 14.30 -6.09
N ILE A 748 8.12 14.35 -4.80
CA ILE A 748 7.44 15.48 -4.14
C ILE A 748 8.25 15.87 -2.90
N GLU A 749 8.59 17.14 -2.79
CA GLU A 749 9.26 17.71 -1.62
C GLU A 749 8.33 18.74 -0.95
N VAL A 750 8.07 18.57 0.34
CA VAL A 750 7.34 19.52 1.18
C VAL A 750 8.34 20.25 2.05
N ILE A 751 8.54 21.53 1.77
CA ILE A 751 9.46 22.41 2.49
C ILE A 751 8.64 23.20 3.52
N SER A 752 8.83 22.88 4.80
CA SER A 752 8.06 23.47 5.91
C SER A 752 8.97 24.14 6.95
N GLY A 753 8.44 25.11 7.70
CA GLY A 753 9.21 25.84 8.71
C GLY A 753 8.32 26.75 9.56
N LYS A 754 8.80 27.11 10.76
CA LYS A 754 8.07 28.02 11.64
C LYS A 754 7.92 29.39 10.97
N GLY A 755 6.68 29.84 10.75
CA GLY A 755 6.36 31.11 10.08
C GLY A 755 6.20 31.02 8.55
N VAL A 756 6.41 29.84 7.96
CA VAL A 756 6.11 29.60 6.53
C VAL A 756 4.63 29.26 6.40
N SER A 757 3.82 30.30 6.20
CA SER A 757 2.37 30.21 5.96
C SER A 757 2.06 31.15 4.79
N SER A 758 2.01 30.60 3.59
CA SER A 758 1.93 31.37 2.34
C SER A 758 0.54 31.93 2.05
N ALA A 759 0.52 33.14 1.49
CA ALA A 759 -0.63 33.72 0.78
C ALA A 759 -0.44 33.75 -0.75
N ASN A 760 0.77 33.42 -1.25
CA ASN A 760 1.19 33.18 -2.63
C ASN A 760 2.71 32.86 -2.58
N HIS A 761 3.42 32.82 -3.72
CA HIS A 761 4.89 32.97 -3.78
C HIS A 761 5.38 33.38 -5.17
N GLY A 762 6.56 34.00 -5.23
CA GLY A 762 7.31 34.19 -6.48
C GLY A 762 8.62 33.42 -6.48
N TYR A 763 9.12 33.05 -7.66
CA TYR A 763 10.37 32.31 -7.81
C TYR A 763 11.48 33.09 -8.54
N ALA A 764 12.51 33.50 -7.79
CA ALA A 764 13.68 34.18 -8.33
C ALA A 764 14.74 33.16 -8.81
N SER A 765 14.55 32.62 -10.01
CA SER A 765 15.36 31.52 -10.56
C SER A 765 16.88 31.75 -10.56
N VAL A 766 17.34 32.96 -10.88
CA VAL A 766 18.78 33.31 -10.88
C VAL A 766 19.40 33.23 -9.48
N LEU A 767 18.62 33.54 -8.45
CA LEU A 767 19.07 33.54 -7.05
C LEU A 767 18.72 32.23 -6.34
N GLN A 768 17.90 31.39 -6.98
CA GLN A 768 17.35 30.17 -6.41
C GLN A 768 16.59 30.42 -5.09
N LEU A 769 15.75 31.46 -5.10
CA LEU A 769 14.94 31.87 -3.95
C LEU A 769 13.45 31.74 -4.27
N ALA A 770 12.71 31.02 -3.42
CA ALA A 770 11.26 31.14 -3.33
C ALA A 770 10.92 32.25 -2.33
N LEU A 771 10.12 33.22 -2.77
CA LEU A 771 9.77 34.43 -2.01
C LEU A 771 8.32 34.34 -1.55
N ILE A 772 8.12 34.13 -0.25
CA ILE A 772 6.84 33.81 0.36
C ILE A 772 6.35 34.98 1.21
N PRO A 773 5.32 35.72 0.75
CA PRO A 773 4.60 36.66 1.58
C PRO A 773 3.73 35.92 2.60
N THR A 774 3.72 36.44 3.82
CA THR A 774 2.99 35.88 4.97
C THR A 774 1.91 36.89 5.36
N GLY A 775 0.78 36.86 4.67
CA GLY A 775 -0.27 37.89 4.79
C GLY A 775 -0.62 38.28 6.23
N TYR A 776 -0.79 37.30 7.12
CA TYR A 776 -1.14 37.53 8.53
C TYR A 776 0.02 38.06 9.40
N ASP A 777 1.26 37.65 9.11
CA ASP A 777 2.43 38.04 9.89
C ASP A 777 3.08 39.32 9.36
N ASN A 778 2.61 39.84 8.21
CA ASN A 778 3.13 41.04 7.55
C ASN A 778 4.64 40.97 7.28
N THR A 779 5.11 39.81 6.80
CA THR A 779 6.52 39.61 6.41
C THR A 779 6.63 38.98 5.03
N VAL A 780 7.81 39.13 4.42
CA VAL A 780 8.20 38.35 3.23
C VAL A 780 9.41 37.50 3.59
N ILE A 781 9.32 36.20 3.36
CA ILE A 781 10.35 35.22 3.68
C ILE A 781 10.99 34.75 2.37
N ALA A 782 12.32 34.75 2.29
CA ALA A 782 13.02 34.07 1.20
C ALA A 782 13.56 32.72 1.66
N ILE A 783 13.21 31.67 0.93
CA ILE A 783 13.68 30.30 1.16
C ILE A 783 14.60 29.92 0.00
N LYS A 784 15.78 29.38 0.31
CA LYS A 784 16.64 28.79 -0.71
C LYS A 784 16.04 27.48 -1.19
N VAL A 785 15.98 27.33 -2.50
CA VAL A 785 15.55 26.10 -3.16
C VAL A 785 16.69 25.63 -4.09
N PRO A 786 16.96 24.31 -4.20
CA PRO A 786 18.06 23.75 -4.98
C PRO A 786 18.11 24.10 -6.46
#